data_AF-A0A839IS34-F1
#
_entry.id   AF-A0A839IS34-F1
#
_cell.length_a   1.000
_cell.length_b   1.000
_cell.length_c   1.000
_cell.angle_alpha   90.00
_cell.angle_beta   90.00
_cell.angle_gamma   90.00
#
_symmetry.space_group_name_H-M   'P 1'
#
loop_
_entity.id
_entity.type
_entity.pdbx_description
1 polymer ?
#
loop_
_entity_poly.entity_id
_entity_poly.type
_entity_poly.pdbx_seq_one_letter_code
_entity_poly.pdbx_strand_id
1 'polypeptide(L)'
;MNPIADNSDRSIDLARQHLLRDGQVSRQFLRSEIAHSWQRSVDAGLSCASPLEPENLSQSSLNDLKEQHRPLIEAAHPEIKQLAEYFSSVGGLVMLADADATILSVTGDKRHLDSQTRYALAEGASWCEEIRGTNALGTAVIDRSAVMINGNEHFLDSVGYLSCCSAPVTNAEGEVIGVLDLTSLVDNQKLPPNLSLVRQGVRAIENRMFSSRFRQQVILSVHSRPEYLRSSWQGMIALDLDGIIRAANDQLCQLLQRNRKELTGRSLERIFGIRPEQLLNDIRRKGRGVLRGLSGDFCCELLHFPDNQPLILPENRPARETKHRKADAGHKQSDELHSPNKALPELSEFAGQEPSLIKGVRMGSRALAHELPVLIQGETGTGKEVIARALRNDSRRRHQPFVAVNCAAIPEGLIESELFGYQEGAFTGSRKGGMTGRLQQANGGTLFLDEIGDMPLALQARLLRVLQERTIAPLGAGQEIALDIAVICASHRDLKQRVAEGLFREDLYYRLNGVCIRLPAFRNRADKASFIRGFLRQLTPDGQDISLDPELLHQLLIYPWPGNIRQLETTLRVAIAFMEPDESTITTEHLSDDFLDELSSRTAGTDKSSSETAVVQYADITQTTGLSSKAAEKEYERASRYHQSDLKAGEEGVIRQALMHHEGNISASARSLGISRATLYRKMRQYDLMRS
;
A
#
# COMPACT_ATOMS: atom_id res chain seq x y z
N MET A 1 26.24 16.18 10.91
CA MET A 1 27.29 15.12 10.95
C MET A 1 26.77 14.02 11.87
N ASN A 2 26.47 12.84 11.32
CA ASN A 2 25.84 11.74 12.04
C ASN A 2 26.92 10.71 12.40
N PRO A 3 27.24 10.47 13.69
CA PRO A 3 28.43 9.71 14.11
C PRO A 3 28.31 8.19 14.01
N ILE A 4 27.25 7.65 13.38
CA ILE A 4 27.02 6.19 13.26
C ILE A 4 27.49 5.63 11.91
N ALA A 5 27.55 6.44 10.86
CA ALA A 5 28.06 6.01 9.54
C ALA A 5 29.59 5.85 9.48
N ASP A 6 30.31 6.54 10.38
CA ASP A 6 31.78 6.64 10.35
C ASP A 6 32.51 5.35 10.79
N ASN A 7 31.78 4.40 11.41
CA ASN A 7 32.37 3.16 11.94
C ASN A 7 32.23 1.97 10.97
N SER A 8 31.24 1.98 10.06
CA SER A 8 31.04 0.90 9.07
C SER A 8 32.01 1.02 7.91
N ASP A 9 32.21 2.22 7.36
CA ASP A 9 33.10 2.43 6.21
C ASP A 9 34.55 2.13 6.59
N ARG A 10 34.96 2.56 7.79
CA ARG A 10 36.28 2.25 8.35
C ARG A 10 36.50 0.75 8.54
N SER A 11 35.47 -0.01 8.87
CA SER A 11 35.55 -1.48 8.99
C SER A 11 35.75 -2.14 7.62
N ILE A 12 35.01 -1.69 6.60
CA ILE A 12 35.13 -2.23 5.24
C ILE A 12 36.51 -1.92 4.65
N ASP A 13 37.03 -0.71 4.87
CA ASP A 13 38.37 -0.34 4.40
C ASP A 13 39.46 -1.19 5.06
N LEU A 14 39.31 -1.52 6.36
CA LEU A 14 40.20 -2.46 7.05
C LEU A 14 40.09 -3.87 6.44
N ALA A 15 38.88 -4.32 6.09
CA ALA A 15 38.68 -5.60 5.40
C ALA A 15 39.39 -5.63 4.04
N ARG A 16 39.31 -4.54 3.25
CA ARG A 16 40.03 -4.41 1.98
C ARG A 16 41.54 -4.45 2.17
N GLN A 17 42.07 -3.73 3.15
CA GLN A 17 43.50 -3.73 3.45
C GLN A 17 44.00 -5.13 3.83
N HIS A 18 43.23 -5.87 4.63
CA HIS A 18 43.54 -7.25 4.97
C HIS A 18 43.50 -8.17 3.74
N LEU A 19 42.49 -8.02 2.89
CA LEU A 19 42.41 -8.79 1.64
C LEU A 19 43.61 -8.53 0.73
N LEU A 20 44.00 -7.27 0.55
CA LEU A 20 45.16 -6.88 -0.27
C LEU A 20 46.49 -7.35 0.30
N ARG A 21 46.64 -7.35 1.62
CA ARG A 21 47.90 -7.73 2.29
C ARG A 21 48.05 -9.25 2.44
N ASP A 22 47.00 -9.90 2.90
CA ASP A 22 47.04 -11.29 3.37
C ASP A 22 46.41 -12.27 2.35
N GLY A 23 45.76 -11.77 1.29
CA GLY A 23 45.05 -12.58 0.29
C GLY A 23 43.83 -13.31 0.84
N GLN A 24 43.37 -12.94 2.05
CA GLN A 24 42.29 -13.61 2.77
C GLN A 24 41.19 -12.63 3.15
N VAL A 25 39.95 -13.09 3.02
CA VAL A 25 38.77 -12.32 3.43
C VAL A 25 38.62 -12.35 4.95
N SER A 26 38.72 -11.18 5.59
CA SER A 26 38.53 -11.08 7.03
C SER A 26 37.05 -11.03 7.41
N ARG A 27 36.56 -12.09 8.05
CA ARG A 27 35.18 -12.18 8.56
C ARG A 27 34.93 -11.31 9.80
N GLN A 28 35.97 -10.72 10.40
CA GLN A 28 35.83 -9.88 11.59
C GLN A 28 35.28 -8.49 11.27
N PHE A 29 35.51 -8.01 10.05
CA PHE A 29 35.22 -6.64 9.64
C PHE A 29 34.05 -6.53 8.65
N LEU A 30 33.51 -7.66 8.20
CA LEU A 30 32.42 -7.75 7.23
C LEU A 30 31.25 -8.53 7.83
N ARG A 31 30.03 -8.14 7.45
CA ARG A 31 28.84 -8.96 7.69
C ARG A 31 28.95 -10.31 6.96
N SER A 32 28.29 -11.33 7.49
CA SER A 32 28.40 -12.73 7.03
C SER A 32 28.16 -12.88 5.53
N GLU A 33 27.15 -12.20 5.01
CA GLU A 33 26.71 -12.29 3.62
C GLU A 33 27.80 -11.74 2.69
N ILE A 34 28.36 -10.58 3.05
CA ILE A 34 29.43 -9.93 2.27
C ILE A 34 30.73 -10.70 2.38
N ALA A 35 31.09 -11.21 3.56
CA ALA A 35 32.29 -12.02 3.71
C ALA A 35 32.23 -13.30 2.86
N HIS A 36 31.06 -13.95 2.75
CA HIS A 36 30.87 -15.11 1.88
C HIS A 36 30.96 -14.74 0.41
N SER A 37 30.28 -13.66 -0.04
CA SER A 37 30.36 -13.20 -1.43
C SER A 37 31.77 -12.74 -1.83
N TRP A 38 32.51 -12.07 -0.93
CA TRP A 38 33.91 -11.71 -1.15
C TRP A 38 34.78 -12.96 -1.28
N GLN A 39 34.54 -13.99 -0.47
CA GLN A 39 35.28 -15.24 -0.60
C GLN A 39 35.02 -15.89 -1.96
N ARG A 40 33.76 -15.93 -2.42
CA ARG A 40 33.43 -16.43 -3.78
C ARG A 40 34.12 -15.63 -4.88
N SER A 41 34.21 -14.31 -4.70
CA SER A 41 34.90 -13.42 -5.65
C SER A 41 36.40 -13.73 -5.74
N VAL A 42 37.04 -13.98 -4.58
CA VAL A 42 38.46 -14.39 -4.50
C VAL A 42 38.67 -15.78 -5.08
N ASP A 43 37.78 -16.73 -4.77
CA ASP A 43 37.84 -18.11 -5.27
C ASP A 43 37.66 -18.17 -6.79
N ALA A 44 36.92 -17.21 -7.37
CA ALA A 44 36.80 -17.01 -8.82
C ALA A 44 38.04 -16.35 -9.47
N GLY A 45 39.04 -15.96 -8.68
CA GLY A 45 40.29 -15.36 -9.15
C GLY A 45 40.24 -13.85 -9.38
N LEU A 46 39.21 -13.17 -8.87
CA LEU A 46 39.08 -11.72 -9.03
C LEU A 46 39.97 -10.95 -8.03
N SER A 47 40.42 -9.77 -8.45
CA SER A 47 41.00 -8.75 -7.60
C SER A 47 40.06 -7.55 -7.49
N CYS A 48 40.12 -6.78 -6.40
CA CYS A 48 39.33 -5.54 -6.27
C CYS A 48 39.58 -4.53 -7.41
N ALA A 49 40.77 -4.60 -8.02
CA ALA A 49 41.17 -3.76 -9.15
C ALA A 49 40.85 -4.39 -10.52
N SER A 50 40.20 -5.56 -10.58
CA SER A 50 39.80 -6.19 -11.85
C SER A 50 38.92 -5.23 -12.67
N PRO A 51 39.13 -5.13 -14.00
CA PRO A 51 38.38 -4.22 -14.84
C PRO A 51 36.92 -4.64 -15.00
N LEU A 52 36.05 -3.68 -15.29
CA LEU A 52 34.71 -3.95 -15.82
C LEU A 52 34.84 -4.41 -17.29
N GLU A 53 35.18 -5.68 -17.50
CA GLU A 53 35.30 -6.27 -18.85
C GLU A 53 33.99 -6.09 -19.65
N PRO A 54 34.03 -5.65 -20.92
CA PRO A 54 32.84 -5.32 -21.69
C PRO A 54 32.24 -6.55 -22.40
N GLU A 55 31.78 -7.56 -21.66
CA GLU A 55 30.98 -8.65 -22.24
C GLU A 55 29.49 -8.36 -22.11
N ASN A 56 28.94 -7.68 -23.11
CA ASN A 56 27.49 -7.54 -23.29
C ASN A 56 27.03 -8.43 -24.44
N LEU A 57 25.84 -9.00 -24.29
CA LEU A 57 25.22 -9.78 -25.35
C LEU A 57 25.08 -8.97 -26.64
N SER A 58 25.16 -9.67 -27.78
CA SER A 58 24.79 -9.10 -29.08
C SER A 58 23.30 -8.69 -29.07
N GLN A 59 22.93 -7.72 -29.90
CA GLN A 59 21.52 -7.26 -29.96
C GLN A 59 20.53 -8.39 -30.30
N SER A 60 20.92 -9.35 -31.15
CA SER A 60 20.09 -10.52 -31.45
C SER A 60 19.93 -11.43 -30.23
N SER A 61 21.03 -11.74 -29.55
CA SER A 61 21.00 -12.57 -28.34
C SER A 61 20.20 -11.90 -27.22
N LEU A 62 20.27 -10.58 -27.08
CA LEU A 62 19.47 -9.83 -26.13
C LEU A 62 17.97 -9.88 -26.46
N ASN A 63 17.59 -9.79 -27.73
CA ASN A 63 16.19 -9.89 -28.15
C ASN A 63 15.63 -11.29 -27.87
N ASP A 64 16.41 -12.34 -28.17
CA ASP A 64 16.03 -13.72 -27.89
C ASP A 64 15.85 -13.95 -26.39
N LEU A 65 16.79 -13.43 -25.58
CA LEU A 65 16.72 -13.49 -24.12
C LEU A 65 15.46 -12.78 -23.58
N LYS A 66 15.15 -11.59 -24.10
CA LYS A 66 13.94 -10.83 -23.73
C LYS A 66 12.66 -11.55 -24.11
N GLU A 67 12.59 -12.17 -25.28
CA GLU A 67 11.41 -12.93 -25.69
C GLU A 67 11.22 -14.17 -24.80
N GLN A 68 12.31 -14.87 -24.47
CA GLN A 68 12.27 -15.98 -23.51
C GLN A 68 11.76 -15.52 -22.13
N HIS A 69 12.10 -14.32 -21.69
CA HIS A 69 11.75 -13.77 -20.39
C HIS A 69 10.54 -12.83 -20.41
N ARG A 70 9.79 -12.82 -21.53
CA ARG A 70 8.66 -11.91 -21.74
C ARG A 70 7.62 -11.93 -20.62
N PRO A 71 7.20 -13.09 -20.06
CA PRO A 71 6.24 -13.10 -18.95
C PRO A 71 6.74 -12.34 -17.71
N LEU A 72 8.04 -12.47 -17.39
CA LEU A 72 8.66 -11.78 -16.27
C LEU A 72 8.73 -10.26 -16.53
N ILE A 73 9.16 -9.87 -17.73
CA ILE A 73 9.27 -8.46 -18.13
C ILE A 73 7.90 -7.78 -18.07
N GLU A 74 6.85 -8.41 -18.61
CA GLU A 74 5.49 -7.89 -18.61
C GLU A 74 4.92 -7.76 -17.18
N ALA A 75 5.19 -8.75 -16.31
CA ALA A 75 4.76 -8.71 -14.91
C ALA A 75 5.52 -7.64 -14.08
N ALA A 76 6.78 -7.38 -14.42
CA ALA A 76 7.67 -6.43 -13.75
C ALA A 76 7.44 -4.97 -14.18
N HIS A 77 6.96 -4.75 -15.40
CA HIS A 77 6.83 -3.41 -15.99
C HIS A 77 6.15 -2.37 -15.09
N PRO A 78 5.01 -2.65 -14.42
CA PRO A 78 4.36 -1.66 -13.55
C PRO A 78 5.22 -1.25 -12.35
N GLU A 79 5.93 -2.21 -11.73
CA GLU A 79 6.76 -1.95 -10.55
C GLU A 79 8.03 -1.20 -10.94
N ILE A 80 8.65 -1.56 -12.05
CA ILE A 80 9.83 -0.86 -12.57
C ILE A 80 9.48 0.60 -12.85
N LYS A 81 8.34 0.85 -13.51
CA LYS A 81 7.87 2.21 -13.80
C LYS A 81 7.63 3.00 -12.51
N GLN A 82 6.91 2.43 -11.54
CA GLN A 82 6.60 3.09 -10.28
C GLN A 82 7.87 3.42 -9.48
N LEU A 83 8.80 2.48 -9.36
CA LEU A 83 10.07 2.69 -8.67
C LEU A 83 10.92 3.74 -9.40
N ALA A 84 11.00 3.67 -10.73
CA ALA A 84 11.77 4.63 -11.51
C ALA A 84 11.21 6.06 -11.38
N GLU A 85 9.88 6.22 -11.35
CA GLU A 85 9.22 7.51 -11.10
C GLU A 85 9.52 8.02 -9.69
N TYR A 86 9.44 7.15 -8.67
CA TYR A 86 9.70 7.49 -7.28
C TYR A 86 11.16 7.95 -7.06
N PHE A 87 12.13 7.29 -7.70
CA PHE A 87 13.56 7.60 -7.57
C PHE A 87 14.10 8.55 -8.66
N SER A 88 13.24 9.05 -9.56
CA SER A 88 13.65 9.92 -10.68
C SER A 88 14.33 11.21 -10.22
N SER A 89 13.82 11.84 -9.15
CA SER A 89 14.32 13.10 -8.61
C SER A 89 15.69 13.00 -7.94
N VAL A 90 16.13 11.78 -7.63
CA VAL A 90 17.42 11.49 -7.00
C VAL A 90 18.35 10.73 -7.95
N GLY A 91 17.95 10.44 -9.18
CA GLY A 91 18.82 9.77 -10.16
C GLY A 91 19.08 8.30 -9.86
N GLY A 92 18.09 7.59 -9.30
CA GLY A 92 18.15 6.14 -9.14
C GLY A 92 17.90 5.39 -10.46
N LEU A 93 18.45 4.19 -10.55
CA LEU A 93 18.25 3.23 -11.64
C LEU A 93 17.51 2.01 -11.11
N VAL A 94 16.48 1.58 -11.83
CA VAL A 94 15.75 0.35 -11.56
C VAL A 94 16.06 -0.64 -12.66
N MET A 95 16.47 -1.84 -12.27
CA MET A 95 16.91 -2.88 -13.19
C MET A 95 16.16 -4.18 -12.93
N LEU A 96 15.93 -4.93 -14.00
CA LEU A 96 15.43 -6.30 -13.94
C LEU A 96 16.47 -7.18 -14.60
N ALA A 97 16.87 -8.25 -13.92
CA ALA A 97 17.77 -9.27 -14.45
C ALA A 97 17.10 -10.65 -14.44
N ASP A 98 17.63 -11.58 -15.23
CA ASP A 98 17.25 -12.99 -15.22
C ASP A 98 17.89 -13.76 -14.05
N ALA A 99 17.69 -15.09 -14.03
CA ALA A 99 18.22 -15.98 -13.00
C ALA A 99 19.74 -16.16 -13.06
N ASP A 100 20.40 -15.70 -14.13
CA ASP A 100 21.86 -15.74 -14.30
C ASP A 100 22.49 -14.34 -14.06
N ALA A 101 21.71 -13.42 -13.49
CA ALA A 101 22.07 -12.03 -13.26
C ALA A 101 22.42 -11.25 -14.54
N THR A 102 21.83 -11.61 -15.68
CA THR A 102 21.90 -10.85 -16.93
C THR A 102 20.79 -9.82 -16.98
N ILE A 103 21.16 -8.55 -17.22
CA ILE A 103 20.22 -7.43 -17.20
C ILE A 103 19.24 -7.52 -18.40
N LEU A 104 17.94 -7.64 -18.11
CA LEU A 104 16.85 -7.66 -19.08
C LEU A 104 16.33 -6.26 -19.40
N SER A 105 16.25 -5.37 -18.41
CA SER A 105 15.76 -4.01 -18.61
C SER A 105 16.36 -3.03 -17.61
N VAL A 106 16.52 -1.77 -18.03
CA VAL A 106 17.08 -0.68 -17.20
C VAL A 106 16.27 0.59 -17.39
N THR A 107 15.74 1.15 -16.31
CA THR A 107 14.94 2.39 -16.32
C THR A 107 15.46 3.37 -15.28
N GLY A 108 15.61 4.65 -15.64
CA GLY A 108 16.05 5.72 -14.73
C GLY A 108 17.09 6.64 -15.36
N ASP A 109 17.69 7.51 -14.54
CA ASP A 109 18.63 8.52 -15.02
C ASP A 109 20.08 8.01 -15.06
N LYS A 110 20.64 7.90 -16.27
CA LYS A 110 22.02 7.43 -16.50
C LYS A 110 23.05 8.56 -16.56
N ARG A 111 22.63 9.83 -16.50
CA ARG A 111 23.50 11.00 -16.76
C ARG A 111 24.65 11.14 -15.75
N HIS A 112 24.46 10.66 -14.53
CA HIS A 112 25.43 10.76 -13.44
C HIS A 112 26.47 9.63 -13.42
N LEU A 113 26.30 8.59 -14.24
CA LEU A 113 27.27 7.50 -14.36
C LEU A 113 28.40 7.85 -15.32
N ASP A 114 29.61 7.32 -15.11
CA ASP A 114 30.68 7.38 -16.12
C ASP A 114 30.39 6.44 -17.32
N SER A 115 31.19 6.55 -18.39
CA SER A 115 30.96 5.78 -19.62
C SER A 115 31.14 4.27 -19.45
N GLN A 116 32.07 3.81 -18.61
CA GLN A 116 32.30 2.39 -18.37
C GLN A 116 31.14 1.80 -17.57
N THR A 117 30.70 2.48 -16.51
CA THR A 117 29.59 2.02 -15.68
C THR A 117 28.26 2.05 -16.44
N ARG A 118 28.01 3.07 -17.29
CA ARG A 118 26.84 3.06 -18.18
C ARG A 118 26.79 1.86 -19.12
N TYR A 119 27.95 1.41 -19.59
CA TYR A 119 28.06 0.25 -20.46
C TYR A 119 27.90 -1.07 -19.68
N ALA A 120 28.50 -1.16 -18.49
CA ALA A 120 28.37 -2.31 -17.61
C ALA A 120 26.94 -2.49 -17.06
N LEU A 121 26.17 -1.41 -16.93
CA LEU A 121 24.75 -1.43 -16.55
C LEU A 121 23.81 -1.35 -17.76
N ALA A 122 24.25 -1.78 -18.94
CA ALA A 122 23.40 -1.87 -20.11
C ALA A 122 22.60 -3.19 -20.12
N GLU A 123 21.52 -3.22 -20.89
CA GLU A 123 20.78 -4.46 -21.13
C GLU A 123 21.68 -5.49 -21.83
N GLY A 124 21.61 -6.74 -21.39
CA GLY A 124 22.46 -7.84 -21.85
C GLY A 124 23.81 -7.94 -21.14
N ALA A 125 24.12 -7.06 -20.18
CA ALA A 125 25.30 -7.19 -19.35
C ALA A 125 25.07 -8.23 -18.24
N SER A 126 26.05 -9.13 -18.04
CA SER A 126 26.03 -10.09 -16.93
C SER A 126 26.69 -9.51 -15.68
N TRP A 127 26.03 -9.75 -14.55
CA TRP A 127 26.48 -9.39 -13.21
C TRP A 127 26.58 -10.62 -12.29
N CYS A 128 26.91 -11.79 -12.85
CA CYS A 128 27.25 -12.94 -12.01
C CYS A 128 28.52 -12.65 -11.17
N GLU A 129 28.59 -13.26 -9.98
CA GLU A 129 29.72 -13.00 -9.07
C GLU A 129 31.04 -13.56 -9.59
N GLU A 130 31.05 -14.60 -10.44
CA GLU A 130 32.31 -15.12 -10.98
C GLU A 130 33.03 -14.09 -11.86
N ILE A 131 32.29 -13.17 -12.49
CA ILE A 131 32.83 -12.16 -13.42
C ILE A 131 32.92 -10.78 -12.75
N ARG A 132 31.93 -10.41 -11.94
CA ARG A 132 31.82 -9.05 -11.34
C ARG A 132 32.12 -9.00 -9.85
N GLY A 133 32.42 -10.14 -9.24
CA GLY A 133 32.55 -10.27 -7.80
C GLY A 133 31.28 -9.88 -7.08
N THR A 134 31.42 -9.55 -5.79
CA THR A 134 30.31 -9.13 -4.93
C THR A 134 29.57 -7.92 -5.51
N ASN A 135 28.33 -8.14 -5.91
CA ASN A 135 27.40 -7.15 -6.45
C ASN A 135 25.96 -7.55 -6.14
N ALA A 136 25.02 -6.60 -6.11
CA ALA A 136 23.68 -6.88 -5.58
C ALA A 136 22.89 -7.91 -6.41
N LEU A 137 22.98 -7.84 -7.75
CA LEU A 137 22.27 -8.76 -8.65
C LEU A 137 22.74 -10.20 -8.46
N GLY A 138 24.04 -10.46 -8.66
CA GLY A 138 24.62 -11.79 -8.54
C GLY A 138 24.50 -12.38 -7.13
N THR A 139 24.71 -11.56 -6.10
CA THR A 139 24.59 -12.01 -4.71
C THR A 139 23.14 -12.40 -4.39
N ALA A 140 22.15 -11.64 -4.86
CA ALA A 140 20.73 -11.98 -4.64
C ALA A 140 20.33 -13.30 -5.29
N VAL A 141 20.86 -13.60 -6.48
CA VAL A 141 20.65 -14.89 -7.17
C VAL A 141 21.23 -16.04 -6.35
N ILE A 142 22.51 -15.96 -5.99
CA ILE A 142 23.24 -17.04 -5.34
C ILE A 142 22.69 -17.31 -3.93
N ASP A 143 22.50 -16.25 -3.14
CA ASP A 143 22.02 -16.36 -1.76
C ASP A 143 20.50 -16.61 -1.69
N ARG A 144 19.79 -16.48 -2.82
CA ARG A 144 18.32 -16.62 -2.92
C ARG A 144 17.58 -15.77 -1.90
N SER A 145 18.12 -14.59 -1.61
CA SER A 145 17.58 -13.68 -0.61
C SER A 145 17.78 -12.22 -1.03
N ALA A 146 17.00 -11.33 -0.44
CA ALA A 146 17.12 -9.92 -0.71
C ALA A 146 18.37 -9.36 -0.03
N VAL A 147 19.19 -8.63 -0.80
CA VAL A 147 20.47 -8.10 -0.37
C VAL A 147 20.55 -6.61 -0.62
N MET A 148 21.23 -5.92 0.29
CA MET A 148 21.71 -4.55 0.09
C MET A 148 23.23 -4.63 0.01
N ILE A 149 23.87 -3.90 -0.89
CA ILE A 149 25.33 -3.77 -1.01
C ILE A 149 25.67 -2.30 -1.19
N ASN A 150 26.50 -1.77 -0.29
CA ASN A 150 26.78 -0.34 -0.21
C ASN A 150 28.25 -0.04 -0.42
N GLY A 151 28.53 0.86 -1.36
CA GLY A 151 29.84 1.42 -1.60
C GLY A 151 30.93 0.36 -1.71
N ASN A 152 31.93 0.46 -0.84
CA ASN A 152 33.08 -0.43 -0.77
C ASN A 152 32.74 -1.87 -0.33
N GLU A 153 31.48 -2.24 -0.11
CA GLU A 153 31.08 -3.66 0.00
C GLU A 153 31.01 -4.36 -1.35
N HIS A 154 30.84 -3.63 -2.45
CA HIS A 154 31.02 -4.20 -3.80
C HIS A 154 32.44 -4.69 -3.94
N PHE A 155 32.70 -5.84 -4.55
CA PHE A 155 34.08 -6.35 -4.58
C PHE A 155 35.02 -5.46 -5.41
N LEU A 156 34.54 -5.00 -6.56
CA LEU A 156 35.28 -4.16 -7.50
C LEU A 156 35.29 -2.68 -7.08
N ASP A 157 36.47 -2.06 -7.08
CA ASP A 157 36.65 -0.65 -6.72
C ASP A 157 35.93 0.29 -7.70
N SER A 158 35.83 -0.11 -8.97
CA SER A 158 35.22 0.69 -10.04
C SER A 158 33.73 1.00 -9.83
N VAL A 159 33.06 0.26 -8.94
CA VAL A 159 31.63 0.45 -8.61
C VAL A 159 31.41 0.75 -7.14
N GLY A 160 32.48 1.00 -6.38
CA GLY A 160 32.45 1.32 -4.95
C GLY A 160 31.76 2.64 -4.59
N TYR A 161 31.31 3.40 -5.60
CA TYR A 161 30.52 4.62 -5.42
C TYR A 161 28.99 4.38 -5.53
N LEU A 162 28.57 3.14 -5.79
CA LEU A 162 27.16 2.73 -5.90
C LEU A 162 26.62 2.12 -4.60
N SER A 163 25.32 2.28 -4.38
CA SER A 163 24.53 1.61 -3.34
C SER A 163 23.36 0.92 -4.04
N CYS A 164 23.20 -0.37 -3.75
CA CYS A 164 22.33 -1.26 -4.51
C CYS A 164 21.44 -2.08 -3.56
N CYS A 165 20.18 -2.26 -3.93
CA CYS A 165 19.22 -3.12 -3.25
C CYS A 165 18.59 -4.06 -4.26
N SER A 166 18.86 -5.35 -4.13
CA SER A 166 18.33 -6.39 -5.00
C SER A 166 17.44 -7.36 -4.23
N ALA A 167 16.37 -7.82 -4.85
CA ALA A 167 15.57 -8.92 -4.34
C ALA A 167 15.22 -9.93 -5.46
N PRO A 168 15.37 -11.25 -5.19
CA PRO A 168 15.08 -12.27 -6.18
C PRO A 168 13.57 -12.42 -6.38
N VAL A 169 13.15 -12.58 -7.63
CA VAL A 169 11.78 -12.93 -8.03
C VAL A 169 11.72 -14.45 -8.18
N THR A 170 10.75 -15.07 -7.50
CA THR A 170 10.56 -16.52 -7.52
C THR A 170 9.29 -16.93 -8.26
N ASN A 171 9.32 -18.12 -8.87
CA ASN A 171 8.12 -18.72 -9.45
C ASN A 171 7.30 -19.49 -8.38
N ALA A 172 6.18 -20.06 -8.80
CA ALA A 172 5.29 -20.80 -7.91
C ALA A 172 5.86 -22.12 -7.40
N GLU A 173 6.99 -22.57 -7.94
CA GLU A 173 7.76 -23.73 -7.53
C GLU A 173 8.86 -23.35 -6.51
N GLY A 174 9.20 -22.05 -6.39
CA GLY A 174 10.23 -21.51 -5.50
C GLY A 174 11.60 -21.38 -6.14
N GLU A 175 11.66 -21.42 -7.47
CA GLU A 175 12.88 -21.21 -8.24
C GLU A 175 13.04 -19.72 -8.53
N VAL A 176 14.26 -19.22 -8.41
CA VAL A 176 14.59 -17.83 -8.80
C VAL A 176 14.53 -17.75 -10.32
N ILE A 177 13.70 -16.84 -10.83
CA ILE A 177 13.51 -16.61 -12.27
C ILE A 177 14.04 -15.25 -12.72
N GLY A 178 14.41 -14.40 -11.77
CA GLY A 178 14.98 -13.09 -12.04
C GLY A 178 15.27 -12.32 -10.75
N VAL A 179 15.77 -11.10 -10.90
CA VAL A 179 16.08 -10.19 -9.78
C VAL A 179 15.61 -8.79 -10.13
N LEU A 180 14.95 -8.14 -9.18
CA LEU A 180 14.65 -6.71 -9.25
C LEU A 180 15.69 -5.95 -8.43
N ASP A 181 16.31 -4.95 -9.03
CA ASP A 181 17.33 -4.12 -8.41
C ASP A 181 16.98 -2.64 -8.45
N LEU A 182 17.39 -1.94 -7.39
CA LEU A 182 17.42 -0.49 -7.30
C LEU A 182 18.86 -0.05 -6.95
N THR A 183 19.48 0.69 -7.86
CA THR A 183 20.84 1.22 -7.75
C THR A 183 20.82 2.75 -7.67
N SER A 184 21.62 3.33 -6.77
CA SER A 184 21.87 4.77 -6.69
C SER A 184 23.33 5.08 -6.34
N LEU A 185 23.72 6.35 -6.34
CA LEU A 185 25.01 6.80 -5.81
C LEU A 185 24.99 6.76 -4.26
N VAL A 186 26.14 6.50 -3.63
CA VAL A 186 26.29 6.46 -2.16
C VAL A 186 26.02 7.83 -1.52
N ASP A 187 26.43 8.93 -2.16
CA ASP A 187 26.29 10.30 -1.62
C ASP A 187 24.85 10.85 -1.61
N ASN A 188 23.89 10.04 -2.02
CA ASN A 188 22.53 10.49 -2.26
C ASN A 188 21.69 10.48 -0.98
N GLN A 189 21.98 11.41 -0.06
CA GLN A 189 21.38 11.49 1.28
C GLN A 189 19.86 11.76 1.30
N LYS A 190 19.25 12.11 0.16
CA LYS A 190 17.83 12.49 0.09
C LYS A 190 16.88 11.28 0.12
N LEU A 191 17.26 10.16 -0.50
CA LEU A 191 16.50 8.91 -0.51
C LEU A 191 17.43 7.74 -0.86
N PRO A 192 18.00 7.04 0.14
CA PRO A 192 18.84 5.87 -0.11
C PRO A 192 18.00 4.71 -0.67
N PRO A 193 18.64 3.72 -1.34
CA PRO A 193 17.97 2.51 -1.80
C PRO A 193 17.24 1.82 -0.65
N ASN A 194 15.97 1.48 -0.89
CA ASN A 194 15.09 0.94 0.13
C ASN A 194 14.73 -0.51 -0.18
N LEU A 195 15.39 -1.44 0.52
CA LEU A 195 15.18 -2.87 0.33
C LEU A 195 13.72 -3.30 0.54
N SER A 196 12.97 -2.62 1.43
CA SER A 196 11.56 -2.92 1.66
C SER A 196 10.69 -2.57 0.45
N LEU A 197 10.99 -1.48 -0.26
CA LEU A 197 10.29 -1.12 -1.51
C LEU A 197 10.60 -2.11 -2.63
N VAL A 198 11.86 -2.54 -2.77
CA VAL A 198 12.24 -3.55 -3.76
C VAL A 198 11.54 -4.88 -3.47
N ARG A 199 11.53 -5.34 -2.21
CA ARG A 199 10.80 -6.55 -1.80
C ARG A 199 9.28 -6.44 -2.03
N GLN A 200 8.71 -5.25 -1.83
CA GLN A 200 7.31 -5.00 -2.12
C GLN A 200 7.03 -5.12 -3.63
N GLY A 201 7.89 -4.54 -4.46
CA GLY A 201 7.84 -4.66 -5.91
C GLY A 201 7.90 -6.12 -6.34
N VAL A 202 8.92 -6.87 -5.90
CA VAL A 202 9.05 -8.31 -6.17
C VAL A 202 7.77 -9.08 -5.86
N ARG A 203 7.17 -8.89 -4.68
CA ARG A 203 5.92 -9.58 -4.33
C ARG A 203 4.76 -9.25 -5.27
N ALA A 204 4.67 -8.00 -5.75
CA ALA A 204 3.66 -7.62 -6.73
C ALA A 204 3.92 -8.31 -8.09
N ILE A 205 5.18 -8.43 -8.52
CA ILE A 205 5.60 -9.17 -9.71
C ILE A 205 5.19 -10.64 -9.58
N GLU A 206 5.56 -11.28 -8.47
CA GLU A 206 5.25 -12.69 -8.19
C GLU A 206 3.73 -12.93 -8.18
N ASN A 207 2.94 -12.03 -7.58
CA ASN A 207 1.48 -12.16 -7.57
C ASN A 207 0.86 -12.06 -8.98
N ARG A 208 1.39 -11.18 -9.84
CA ARG A 208 0.96 -11.09 -11.25
C ARG A 208 1.34 -12.35 -12.03
N MET A 209 2.58 -12.83 -11.84
CA MET A 209 3.08 -14.07 -12.44
C MET A 209 2.23 -15.27 -12.02
N PHE A 210 1.94 -15.40 -10.72
CA PHE A 210 1.09 -16.46 -10.17
C PHE A 210 -0.31 -16.41 -10.78
N SER A 211 -0.93 -15.23 -10.80
CA SER A 211 -2.26 -15.04 -11.40
C SER A 211 -2.28 -15.41 -12.88
N SER A 212 -1.23 -15.07 -13.61
CA SER A 212 -1.09 -15.36 -15.05
C SER A 212 -0.89 -16.85 -15.34
N ARG A 213 -0.04 -17.53 -14.57
CA ARG A 213 0.25 -18.96 -14.74
C ARG A 213 -0.95 -19.85 -14.41
N PHE A 214 -1.73 -19.49 -13.40
CA PHE A 214 -2.86 -20.31 -12.91
C PHE A 214 -4.23 -19.79 -13.32
N ARG A 215 -4.36 -19.09 -14.45
CA ARG A 215 -5.65 -18.59 -15.01
C ARG A 215 -6.70 -19.68 -15.28
N GLN A 216 -6.32 -20.95 -15.31
CA GLN A 216 -7.25 -22.09 -15.48
C GLN A 216 -7.62 -22.76 -14.16
N GLN A 217 -7.18 -22.20 -13.03
CA GLN A 217 -7.44 -22.70 -11.69
C GLN A 217 -8.29 -21.69 -10.91
N VAL A 218 -8.92 -22.13 -9.84
CA VAL A 218 -9.52 -21.23 -8.84
C VAL A 218 -8.38 -20.61 -8.03
N ILE A 219 -8.27 -19.29 -8.02
CA ILE A 219 -7.24 -18.58 -7.26
C ILE A 219 -7.88 -17.88 -6.08
N LEU A 220 -7.42 -18.19 -4.87
CA LEU A 220 -7.83 -17.49 -3.65
C LEU A 220 -6.68 -16.63 -3.12
N SER A 221 -7.01 -15.41 -2.72
CA SER A 221 -6.21 -14.56 -1.85
C SER A 221 -6.40 -15.03 -0.41
N VAL A 222 -5.35 -15.09 0.39
CA VAL A 222 -5.38 -15.58 1.76
C VAL A 222 -4.50 -14.70 2.65
N HIS A 223 -5.03 -14.26 3.80
CA HIS A 223 -4.24 -13.57 4.83
C HIS A 223 -4.93 -13.69 6.20
N SER A 224 -4.16 -13.65 7.30
CA SER A 224 -4.68 -13.60 8.67
C SER A 224 -5.38 -12.28 9.02
N ARG A 225 -5.26 -11.28 8.13
CA ARG A 225 -5.72 -9.90 8.32
C ARG A 225 -6.42 -9.47 7.04
N PRO A 226 -7.72 -9.16 7.06
CA PRO A 226 -8.48 -8.92 5.85
C PRO A 226 -8.01 -7.72 5.04
N GLU A 227 -7.33 -6.75 5.67
CA GLU A 227 -6.85 -5.52 5.02
C GLU A 227 -5.71 -5.78 4.01
N TYR A 228 -5.00 -6.91 4.16
CA TYR A 228 -3.91 -7.29 3.27
C TYR A 228 -4.35 -8.17 2.09
N LEU A 229 -5.63 -8.57 2.04
CA LEU A 229 -6.19 -9.23 0.87
C LEU A 229 -6.13 -8.28 -0.33
N ARG A 230 -5.84 -8.82 -1.52
CA ARG A 230 -5.62 -8.06 -2.77
C ARG A 230 -4.46 -7.06 -2.72
N SER A 231 -3.56 -7.17 -1.74
CA SER A 231 -2.31 -6.40 -1.67
C SER A 231 -1.10 -7.27 -2.10
N SER A 232 0.09 -6.67 -2.17
CA SER A 232 1.33 -7.45 -2.37
C SER A 232 1.67 -8.38 -1.20
N TRP A 233 1.03 -8.21 -0.03
CA TRP A 233 1.27 -9.02 1.17
C TRP A 233 0.41 -10.27 1.26
N GLN A 234 -0.51 -10.49 0.31
CA GLN A 234 -1.40 -11.63 0.33
C GLN A 234 -0.67 -12.95 0.06
N GLY A 235 -1.07 -14.01 0.75
CA GLY A 235 -0.87 -15.37 0.28
C GLY A 235 -1.79 -15.67 -0.90
N MET A 236 -1.33 -16.47 -1.85
CA MET A 236 -2.12 -16.92 -2.99
C MET A 236 -2.08 -18.44 -3.07
N ILE A 237 -3.25 -19.04 -3.27
CA ILE A 237 -3.42 -20.47 -3.48
C ILE A 237 -4.19 -20.72 -4.78
N ALA A 238 -3.69 -21.63 -5.61
CA ALA A 238 -4.36 -22.10 -6.80
C ALA A 238 -4.93 -23.49 -6.55
N LEU A 239 -6.21 -23.69 -6.85
CA LEU A 239 -6.96 -24.91 -6.65
C LEU A 239 -7.56 -25.38 -7.96
N ASP A 240 -7.60 -26.68 -8.20
CA ASP A 240 -8.47 -27.22 -9.25
C ASP A 240 -9.94 -27.28 -8.79
N LEU A 241 -10.80 -27.73 -9.70
CA LEU A 241 -12.24 -27.83 -9.45
C LEU A 241 -12.59 -28.88 -8.38
N ASP A 242 -11.70 -29.86 -8.13
CA ASP A 242 -11.83 -30.85 -7.06
C ASP A 242 -11.26 -30.33 -5.71
N GLY A 243 -10.73 -29.10 -5.70
CA GLY A 243 -10.14 -28.48 -4.53
C GLY A 243 -8.77 -29.00 -4.14
N ILE A 244 -8.03 -29.62 -5.07
CA ILE A 244 -6.63 -29.97 -4.90
C ILE A 244 -5.77 -28.72 -5.12
N ILE A 245 -4.85 -28.48 -4.18
CA ILE A 245 -3.91 -27.37 -4.23
C ILE A 245 -2.89 -27.64 -5.34
N ARG A 246 -2.95 -26.83 -6.40
CA ARG A 246 -2.02 -26.90 -7.53
C ARG A 246 -0.78 -26.05 -7.30
N ALA A 247 -0.91 -24.93 -6.59
CA ALA A 247 0.23 -24.10 -6.25
C ALA A 247 -0.05 -23.18 -5.05
N ALA A 248 1.03 -22.71 -4.43
CA ALA A 248 1.05 -21.72 -3.37
C ALA A 248 2.23 -20.77 -3.59
N ASN A 249 2.00 -19.45 -3.49
CA ASN A 249 3.09 -18.49 -3.49
C ASN A 249 3.88 -18.55 -2.16
N ASP A 250 5.09 -17.98 -2.15
CA ASP A 250 5.96 -17.98 -0.96
C ASP A 250 5.29 -17.31 0.24
N GLN A 251 4.53 -16.24 0.00
CA GLN A 251 3.83 -15.51 1.05
C GLN A 251 2.79 -16.39 1.78
N LEU A 252 2.08 -17.27 1.05
CA LEU A 252 1.19 -18.23 1.69
C LEU A 252 1.95 -19.26 2.51
N CYS A 253 3.07 -19.78 1.99
CA CYS A 253 3.91 -20.74 2.71
C CYS A 253 4.41 -20.15 4.04
N GLN A 254 4.82 -18.88 4.02
CA GLN A 254 5.23 -18.13 5.22
C GLN A 254 4.07 -17.94 6.21
N LEU A 255 2.89 -17.52 5.73
CA LEU A 255 1.69 -17.33 6.57
C LEU A 255 1.24 -18.64 7.25
N LEU A 256 1.30 -19.76 6.52
CA LEU A 256 0.93 -21.08 7.04
C LEU A 256 2.06 -21.75 7.83
N GLN A 257 3.27 -21.18 7.81
CA GLN A 257 4.49 -21.80 8.35
C GLN A 257 4.67 -23.25 7.85
N ARG A 258 4.43 -23.47 6.56
CA ARG A 258 4.49 -24.78 5.91
C ARG A 258 5.32 -24.74 4.65
N ASN A 259 5.96 -25.86 4.34
CA ASN A 259 6.69 -25.98 3.09
C ASN A 259 5.72 -26.15 1.92
N ARG A 260 6.03 -25.56 0.76
CA ARG A 260 5.27 -25.71 -0.49
C ARG A 260 4.95 -27.18 -0.83
N LYS A 261 5.90 -28.10 -0.60
CA LYS A 261 5.72 -29.55 -0.86
C LYS A 261 4.65 -30.20 0.03
N GLU A 262 4.34 -29.60 1.17
CA GLU A 262 3.29 -30.08 2.08
C GLU A 262 1.90 -29.62 1.66
N LEU A 263 1.82 -28.54 0.88
CA LEU A 263 0.57 -27.97 0.37
C LEU A 263 0.21 -28.56 -1.00
N THR A 264 1.17 -28.55 -1.93
CA THR A 264 0.95 -28.90 -3.34
C THR A 264 0.53 -30.37 -3.49
N GLY A 265 -0.53 -30.63 -4.24
CA GLY A 265 -1.10 -31.96 -4.47
C GLY A 265 -1.99 -32.47 -3.32
N ARG A 266 -2.19 -31.69 -2.26
CA ARG A 266 -3.12 -32.03 -1.17
C ARG A 266 -4.49 -31.39 -1.41
N SER A 267 -5.54 -32.01 -0.90
CA SER A 267 -6.87 -31.41 -0.90
C SER A 267 -6.98 -30.28 0.12
N LEU A 268 -7.74 -29.25 -0.21
CA LEU A 268 -8.04 -28.12 0.67
C LEU A 268 -8.67 -28.60 1.99
N GLU A 269 -9.56 -29.59 1.93
CA GLU A 269 -10.20 -30.21 3.10
C GLU A 269 -9.17 -30.85 4.05
N ARG A 270 -8.12 -31.49 3.52
CA ARG A 270 -7.07 -32.09 4.35
C ARG A 270 -6.20 -31.05 5.05
N ILE A 271 -5.99 -29.90 4.42
CA ILE A 271 -5.12 -28.85 4.96
C ILE A 271 -5.86 -27.95 5.95
N PHE A 272 -7.11 -27.58 5.63
CA PHE A 272 -7.87 -26.56 6.36
C PHE A 272 -9.18 -27.06 7.00
N GLY A 273 -9.52 -28.34 6.83
CA GLY A 273 -10.72 -28.93 7.42
C GLY A 273 -12.04 -28.43 6.81
N ILE A 274 -12.00 -27.76 5.65
CA ILE A 274 -13.18 -27.21 4.97
C ILE A 274 -13.29 -27.77 3.55
N ARG A 275 -14.51 -28.13 3.16
CA ARG A 275 -14.77 -28.60 1.80
C ARG A 275 -14.70 -27.46 0.79
N PRO A 276 -14.17 -27.69 -0.42
CA PRO A 276 -14.06 -26.65 -1.45
C PRO A 276 -15.40 -25.99 -1.78
N GLU A 277 -16.48 -26.78 -1.89
CA GLU A 277 -17.81 -26.27 -2.22
C GLU A 277 -18.38 -25.41 -1.09
N GLN A 278 -18.13 -25.82 0.16
CA GLN A 278 -18.51 -25.02 1.33
C GLN A 278 -17.77 -23.69 1.34
N LEU A 279 -16.45 -23.71 1.14
CA LEU A 279 -15.64 -22.51 1.10
C LEU A 279 -16.06 -21.56 -0.02
N LEU A 280 -16.28 -22.08 -1.23
CA LEU A 280 -16.72 -21.28 -2.37
C LEU A 280 -18.13 -20.70 -2.16
N ASN A 281 -19.03 -21.45 -1.52
CA ASN A 281 -20.36 -20.94 -1.15
C ASN A 281 -20.27 -19.83 -0.09
N ASP A 282 -19.40 -19.98 0.91
CA ASP A 282 -19.15 -18.94 1.91
C ASP A 282 -18.59 -17.66 1.26
N ILE A 283 -17.60 -17.79 0.37
CA ILE A 283 -17.05 -16.65 -0.37
C ILE A 283 -18.11 -15.99 -1.25
N ARG A 284 -18.95 -16.77 -1.97
CA ARG A 284 -20.02 -16.22 -2.81
C ARG A 284 -21.08 -15.46 -2.00
N ARG A 285 -21.42 -15.93 -0.79
CA ARG A 285 -22.47 -15.32 0.04
C ARG A 285 -21.98 -14.13 0.87
N LYS A 286 -20.79 -14.24 1.46
CA LYS A 286 -20.24 -13.28 2.42
C LYS A 286 -19.17 -12.37 1.82
N GLY A 287 -18.77 -12.62 0.58
CA GLY A 287 -17.60 -12.01 -0.07
C GLY A 287 -16.26 -12.60 0.41
N ARG A 288 -16.25 -13.34 1.53
CA ARG A 288 -15.06 -13.89 2.18
C ARG A 288 -15.30 -15.29 2.73
N GLY A 289 -14.25 -16.10 2.70
CA GLY A 289 -14.18 -17.41 3.35
C GLY A 289 -13.18 -17.39 4.51
N VAL A 290 -13.20 -18.45 5.31
CA VAL A 290 -12.24 -18.65 6.40
C VAL A 290 -11.56 -20.00 6.18
N LEU A 291 -10.23 -19.98 6.17
CA LEU A 291 -9.37 -21.16 6.15
C LEU A 291 -8.76 -21.32 7.53
N ARG A 292 -9.02 -22.44 8.20
CA ARG A 292 -8.46 -22.71 9.53
C ARG A 292 -7.16 -23.46 9.41
N GLY A 293 -6.04 -22.82 9.73
CA GLY A 293 -4.71 -23.42 9.72
C GLY A 293 -4.20 -23.70 11.13
N LEU A 294 -3.08 -24.44 11.22
CA LEU A 294 -2.40 -24.67 12.51
C LEU A 294 -1.87 -23.38 13.14
N SER A 295 -1.50 -22.40 12.31
CA SER A 295 -0.99 -21.10 12.73
C SER A 295 -2.08 -20.04 12.98
N GLY A 296 -3.36 -20.41 12.84
CA GLY A 296 -4.51 -19.53 13.09
C GLY A 296 -5.55 -19.55 11.97
N ASP A 297 -6.56 -18.68 12.12
CA ASP A 297 -7.60 -18.50 11.12
C ASP A 297 -7.16 -17.47 10.07
N PHE A 298 -7.38 -17.80 8.80
CA PHE A 298 -7.06 -16.96 7.65
C PHE A 298 -8.33 -16.57 6.92
N CYS A 299 -8.49 -15.28 6.64
CA CYS A 299 -9.49 -14.81 5.71
C CYS A 299 -9.04 -15.11 4.29
N CYS A 300 -9.99 -15.49 3.43
CA CYS A 300 -9.70 -15.66 2.02
C CYS A 300 -10.78 -15.05 1.11
N GLU A 301 -10.36 -14.60 -0.06
CA GLU A 301 -11.21 -14.02 -1.10
C GLU A 301 -10.93 -14.69 -2.45
N LEU A 302 -11.96 -14.81 -3.28
CA LEU A 302 -11.81 -15.29 -4.65
C LEU A 302 -11.17 -14.19 -5.50
N LEU A 303 -9.98 -14.45 -6.02
CA LEU A 303 -9.31 -13.57 -6.99
C LEU A 303 -9.71 -13.93 -8.41
N HIS A 304 -9.78 -15.23 -8.71
CA HIS A 304 -10.07 -15.73 -10.05
C HIS A 304 -10.81 -17.06 -9.96
N PHE A 305 -11.80 -17.25 -10.83
CA PHE A 305 -12.45 -18.53 -11.06
C PHE A 305 -12.24 -18.87 -12.54
N PRO A 306 -11.87 -20.11 -12.90
CA PRO A 306 -11.64 -20.47 -14.28
C PRO A 306 -12.92 -20.24 -15.09
N ASP A 307 -12.79 -19.60 -16.24
CA ASP A 307 -13.90 -19.42 -17.17
C ASP A 307 -14.41 -20.80 -17.61
N ASN A 308 -15.71 -21.07 -17.43
CA ASN A 308 -16.36 -22.33 -17.80
C ASN A 308 -15.90 -22.85 -19.17
N GLN A 309 -15.17 -23.97 -19.19
CA GLN A 309 -15.43 -24.97 -20.21
C GLN A 309 -16.85 -25.51 -19.96
N PRO A 310 -17.69 -25.69 -20.99
CA PRO A 310 -19.02 -26.23 -20.81
C PRO A 310 -18.91 -27.64 -20.23
N LEU A 311 -19.45 -27.83 -19.03
CA LEU A 311 -19.79 -29.15 -18.50
C LEU A 311 -20.79 -29.79 -19.48
N ILE A 312 -20.29 -30.65 -20.37
CA ILE A 312 -21.12 -31.64 -21.05
C ILE A 312 -21.55 -32.62 -19.96
N LEU A 313 -22.69 -32.33 -19.33
CA LEU A 313 -23.38 -33.31 -18.50
C LEU A 313 -23.98 -34.36 -19.45
N PRO A 314 -23.71 -35.67 -19.26
CA PRO A 314 -24.34 -36.70 -20.07
C PRO A 314 -25.85 -36.70 -19.81
N GLU A 315 -26.63 -36.50 -20.88
CA GLU A 315 -28.07 -36.69 -20.90
C GLU A 315 -28.46 -38.14 -20.59
N ASN A 316 -29.65 -38.26 -19.99
CA ASN A 316 -30.50 -39.45 -19.81
C ASN A 316 -30.37 -40.24 -18.49
N ARG A 317 -31.36 -40.06 -17.61
CA ARG A 317 -32.50 -41.01 -17.42
C ARG A 317 -33.57 -40.46 -16.45
N PRO A 318 -34.81 -41.01 -16.49
CA PRO A 318 -36.02 -40.19 -16.64
C PRO A 318 -36.73 -39.84 -15.33
N ALA A 319 -37.59 -38.83 -15.47
CA ALA A 319 -38.55 -38.33 -14.49
C ALA A 319 -39.40 -39.45 -13.88
N ARG A 320 -39.55 -39.41 -12.55
CA ARG A 320 -40.62 -40.13 -11.85
C ARG A 320 -41.61 -39.11 -11.29
N GLU A 321 -42.79 -39.15 -11.88
CA GLU A 321 -43.97 -38.39 -11.50
C GLU A 321 -44.38 -38.67 -10.05
N THR A 322 -44.74 -37.63 -9.31
CA THR A 322 -45.78 -37.71 -8.28
C THR A 322 -46.69 -36.49 -8.38
N LYS A 323 -47.97 -36.79 -8.62
CA LYS A 323 -49.10 -35.87 -8.79
C LYS A 323 -49.60 -35.30 -7.45
N HIS A 324 -50.30 -34.17 -7.58
CA HIS A 324 -51.28 -33.55 -6.66
C HIS A 324 -50.70 -32.72 -5.49
N ARG A 325 -51.10 -31.45 -5.27
CA ARG A 325 -52.45 -30.85 -5.27
C ARG A 325 -52.40 -29.34 -5.58
N LYS A 326 -53.44 -28.83 -6.26
CA LYS A 326 -53.73 -27.41 -6.44
C LYS A 326 -54.19 -26.78 -5.11
N ALA A 327 -53.65 -25.60 -4.78
CA ALA A 327 -54.29 -24.58 -3.95
C ALA A 327 -53.77 -23.20 -4.37
N ASP A 328 -54.66 -22.22 -4.28
CA ASP A 328 -54.63 -20.87 -4.83
C ASP A 328 -53.54 -19.92 -4.29
N ALA A 329 -53.28 -18.90 -5.14
CA ALA A 329 -52.91 -17.51 -4.85
C ALA A 329 -51.71 -17.17 -3.96
N GLY A 330 -50.74 -16.47 -4.55
CA GLY A 330 -49.79 -15.61 -3.80
C GLY A 330 -48.49 -15.32 -4.55
N HIS A 331 -48.24 -14.04 -4.81
CA HIS A 331 -46.96 -13.46 -5.25
C HIS A 331 -45.72 -14.04 -4.52
N LYS A 332 -44.61 -14.23 -5.25
CA LYS A 332 -43.20 -13.96 -4.84
C LYS A 332 -42.27 -14.31 -6.02
N GLN A 333 -41.75 -13.33 -6.76
CA GLN A 333 -40.55 -12.52 -6.51
C GLN A 333 -39.25 -13.33 -6.38
N SER A 334 -38.42 -13.07 -7.40
CA SER A 334 -36.98 -13.29 -7.54
C SER A 334 -36.18 -13.13 -6.24
N ASP A 335 -35.53 -14.20 -5.82
CA ASP A 335 -34.56 -14.20 -4.73
C ASP A 335 -33.25 -13.53 -5.17
N GLU A 336 -33.16 -12.24 -4.87
CA GLU A 336 -31.94 -11.48 -4.67
C GLU A 336 -31.21 -12.01 -3.42
N LEU A 337 -29.98 -12.51 -3.57
CA LEU A 337 -29.15 -12.91 -2.43
C LEU A 337 -28.51 -11.67 -1.79
N HIS A 338 -29.17 -11.21 -0.73
CA HIS A 338 -28.73 -10.20 0.23
C HIS A 338 -27.40 -10.56 0.91
N SER A 339 -26.43 -9.63 0.86
CA SER A 339 -25.36 -9.53 1.85
C SER A 339 -25.94 -9.16 3.23
N PRO A 340 -25.36 -9.63 4.35
CA PRO A 340 -25.79 -9.21 5.67
C PRO A 340 -25.57 -7.70 5.85
N ASN A 341 -26.66 -7.03 6.18
CA ASN A 341 -26.82 -5.59 6.22
C ASN A 341 -26.08 -5.02 7.45
N LYS A 342 -24.86 -4.48 7.28
CA LYS A 342 -24.42 -3.38 8.15
C LYS A 342 -25.21 -2.17 7.64
N ALA A 343 -26.22 -1.72 8.38
CA ALA A 343 -27.10 -0.65 7.95
C ALA A 343 -26.25 0.55 7.51
N LEU A 344 -26.30 0.87 6.21
CA LEU A 344 -25.70 2.11 5.71
C LEU A 344 -26.37 3.27 6.43
N PRO A 345 -25.61 4.27 6.90
CA PRO A 345 -26.20 5.42 7.59
C PRO A 345 -27.23 6.08 6.68
N GLU A 346 -28.36 6.50 7.27
CA GLU A 346 -29.34 7.29 6.54
C GLU A 346 -28.69 8.59 6.04
N LEU A 347 -29.20 9.19 4.95
CA LEU A 347 -28.63 10.43 4.39
C LEU A 347 -28.54 11.56 5.42
N SER A 348 -29.49 11.60 6.36
CA SER A 348 -29.54 12.51 7.50
C SER A 348 -28.39 12.27 8.48
N GLU A 349 -28.07 11.01 8.76
CA GLU A 349 -26.97 10.60 9.64
C GLU A 349 -25.60 10.90 9.01
N PHE A 350 -25.46 10.71 7.69
CA PHE A 350 -24.23 11.07 6.97
C PHE A 350 -23.97 12.59 6.97
N ALA A 351 -25.02 13.40 6.80
CA ALA A 351 -24.90 14.85 6.81
C ALA A 351 -24.47 15.39 8.18
N GLY A 352 -24.80 14.68 9.25
CA GLY A 352 -24.46 15.07 10.62
C GLY A 352 -25.04 16.44 10.96
N GLN A 353 -24.22 17.28 11.59
CA GLN A 353 -24.60 18.66 11.94
C GLN A 353 -23.91 19.69 11.06
N GLU A 354 -23.21 19.26 9.99
CA GLU A 354 -22.46 20.12 9.09
C GLU A 354 -23.40 20.82 8.08
N PRO A 355 -23.61 22.16 8.19
CA PRO A 355 -24.62 22.85 7.38
C PRO A 355 -24.37 22.77 5.87
N SER A 356 -23.09 22.77 5.47
CA SER A 356 -22.69 22.68 4.07
C SER A 356 -23.09 21.33 3.44
N LEU A 357 -22.98 20.25 4.21
CA LEU A 357 -23.36 18.90 3.81
C LEU A 357 -24.88 18.70 3.80
N ILE A 358 -25.59 19.20 4.81
CA ILE A 358 -27.07 19.09 4.88
C ILE A 358 -27.71 19.67 3.61
N LYS A 359 -27.26 20.87 3.19
CA LYS A 359 -27.75 21.50 1.96
C LYS A 359 -27.39 20.67 0.72
N GLY A 360 -26.13 20.25 0.61
CA GLY A 360 -25.63 19.48 -0.54
C GLY A 360 -26.35 18.14 -0.71
N VAL A 361 -26.52 17.38 0.37
CA VAL A 361 -27.24 16.11 0.41
C VAL A 361 -28.69 16.28 -0.05
N ARG A 362 -29.40 17.28 0.48
CA ARG A 362 -30.79 17.56 0.08
C ARG A 362 -30.89 17.90 -1.41
N MET A 363 -29.97 18.70 -1.94
CA MET A 363 -29.93 19.02 -3.37
C MET A 363 -29.60 17.79 -4.21
N GLY A 364 -28.66 16.95 -3.78
CA GLY A 364 -28.28 15.72 -4.47
C GLY A 364 -29.40 14.69 -4.56
N SER A 365 -30.13 14.47 -3.46
CA SER A 365 -31.30 13.58 -3.45
C SER A 365 -32.37 14.05 -4.44
N ARG A 366 -32.70 15.35 -4.41
CA ARG A 366 -33.64 15.94 -5.37
C ARG A 366 -33.15 15.85 -6.81
N ALA A 367 -31.86 16.04 -7.05
CA ALA A 367 -31.26 15.91 -8.39
C ALA A 367 -31.48 14.49 -8.95
N LEU A 368 -31.18 13.45 -8.17
CA LEU A 368 -31.42 12.06 -8.59
C LEU A 368 -32.89 11.73 -8.81
N ALA A 369 -33.80 12.30 -8.00
CA ALA A 369 -35.24 12.15 -8.20
C ALA A 369 -35.74 12.75 -9.52
N HIS A 370 -34.97 13.67 -10.12
CA HIS A 370 -35.23 14.31 -11.42
C HIS A 370 -34.22 13.88 -12.51
N GLU A 371 -33.52 12.75 -12.33
CA GLU A 371 -32.54 12.19 -13.28
C GLU A 371 -31.37 13.13 -13.63
N LEU A 372 -31.08 14.11 -12.77
CA LEU A 372 -29.92 14.99 -12.93
C LEU A 372 -28.65 14.31 -12.40
N PRO A 373 -27.51 14.40 -13.10
CA PRO A 373 -26.23 13.92 -12.60
C PRO A 373 -25.79 14.62 -11.32
N VAL A 374 -25.20 13.87 -10.40
CA VAL A 374 -24.64 14.38 -9.15
C VAL A 374 -23.12 14.23 -9.17
N LEU A 375 -22.40 15.33 -8.96
CA LEU A 375 -20.95 15.36 -8.83
C LEU A 375 -20.57 15.53 -7.35
N ILE A 376 -19.77 14.63 -6.82
CA ILE A 376 -19.24 14.67 -5.45
C ILE A 376 -17.78 15.09 -5.52
N GLN A 377 -17.44 16.25 -4.96
CA GLN A 377 -16.07 16.74 -4.88
C GLN A 377 -15.59 16.70 -3.43
N GLY A 378 -14.39 16.19 -3.19
CA GLY A 378 -13.81 16.18 -1.86
C GLY A 378 -12.51 15.39 -1.79
N GLU A 379 -11.66 15.71 -0.82
CA GLU A 379 -10.38 15.04 -0.63
C GLU A 379 -10.53 13.51 -0.48
N THR A 380 -9.46 12.79 -0.79
CA THR A 380 -9.40 11.34 -0.58
C THR A 380 -9.67 11.01 0.89
N GLY A 381 -10.52 10.01 1.13
CA GLY A 381 -10.89 9.58 2.49
C GLY A 381 -12.02 10.36 3.16
N THR A 382 -12.71 11.28 2.46
CA THR A 382 -13.87 12.03 2.99
C THR A 382 -15.22 11.29 2.92
N GLY A 383 -15.26 10.07 2.37
CA GLY A 383 -16.48 9.25 2.30
C GLY A 383 -17.33 9.40 1.03
N LYS A 384 -16.72 9.74 -0.12
CA LYS A 384 -17.40 9.92 -1.43
C LYS A 384 -18.28 8.73 -1.86
N GLU A 385 -17.79 7.50 -1.66
CA GLU A 385 -18.58 6.30 -1.99
C GLU A 385 -19.77 6.10 -1.03
N VAL A 386 -19.57 6.41 0.26
CA VAL A 386 -20.62 6.26 1.28
C VAL A 386 -21.80 7.18 0.97
N ILE A 387 -21.53 8.45 0.65
CA ILE A 387 -22.59 9.38 0.23
C ILE A 387 -23.24 8.97 -1.10
N ALA A 388 -22.48 8.44 -2.07
CA ALA A 388 -23.07 7.95 -3.32
C ALA A 388 -24.07 6.81 -3.08
N ARG A 389 -23.74 5.87 -2.19
CA ARG A 389 -24.63 4.77 -1.78
C ARG A 389 -25.85 5.28 -1.00
N ALA A 390 -25.65 6.22 -0.07
CA ALA A 390 -26.74 6.84 0.68
C ALA A 390 -27.72 7.57 -0.26
N LEU A 391 -27.20 8.32 -1.24
CA LEU A 391 -28.00 8.99 -2.27
C LEU A 391 -28.80 8.00 -3.12
N ARG A 392 -28.20 6.86 -3.49
CA ARG A 392 -28.91 5.78 -4.19
C ARG A 392 -30.04 5.21 -3.35
N ASN A 393 -29.82 4.98 -2.05
CA ASN A 393 -30.81 4.39 -1.15
C ASN A 393 -32.05 5.28 -0.94
N ASP A 394 -31.89 6.59 -1.05
CA ASP A 394 -32.98 7.58 -1.00
C ASP A 394 -33.65 7.83 -2.36
N SER A 395 -33.06 7.32 -3.44
CA SER A 395 -33.59 7.52 -4.79
C SER A 395 -34.71 6.53 -5.15
N ARG A 396 -35.45 6.81 -6.23
CA ARG A 396 -36.43 5.88 -6.83
C ARG A 396 -35.80 4.55 -7.27
N ARG A 397 -34.48 4.54 -7.52
CA ARG A 397 -33.69 3.38 -7.97
C ARG A 397 -33.03 2.62 -6.80
N ARG A 398 -33.52 2.78 -5.56
CA ARG A 398 -32.97 2.12 -4.36
C ARG A 398 -33.00 0.58 -4.35
N HIS A 399 -33.77 -0.05 -5.22
CA HIS A 399 -33.79 -1.51 -5.41
C HIS A 399 -33.17 -1.94 -6.74
N GLN A 400 -32.67 -0.99 -7.54
CA GLN A 400 -32.07 -1.26 -8.84
C GLN A 400 -30.54 -1.40 -8.71
N PRO A 401 -29.85 -1.89 -9.76
CA PRO A 401 -28.40 -2.07 -9.75
C PRO A 401 -27.65 -0.78 -9.39
N PHE A 402 -26.63 -0.90 -8.55
CA PHE A 402 -25.67 0.16 -8.28
C PHE A 402 -24.29 -0.33 -8.73
N VAL A 403 -23.85 0.15 -9.90
CA VAL A 403 -22.58 -0.27 -10.51
C VAL A 403 -21.54 0.81 -10.23
N ALA A 404 -20.58 0.49 -9.37
CA ALA A 404 -19.46 1.36 -9.04
C ALA A 404 -18.24 1.04 -9.92
N VAL A 405 -17.61 2.07 -10.46
CA VAL A 405 -16.39 1.98 -11.27
C VAL A 405 -15.41 3.02 -10.79
N ASN A 406 -14.21 2.60 -10.38
CA ASN A 406 -13.12 3.51 -10.05
C ASN A 406 -12.23 3.69 -11.30
N CYS A 407 -12.24 4.89 -11.87
CA CYS A 407 -11.55 5.19 -13.12
C CYS A 407 -10.02 5.18 -12.96
N ALA A 408 -9.50 5.42 -11.76
CA ALA A 408 -8.08 5.37 -11.46
C ALA A 408 -7.56 3.94 -11.20
N ALA A 409 -8.43 3.01 -10.83
CA ALA A 409 -8.05 1.64 -10.48
C ALA A 409 -7.95 0.70 -11.70
N ILE A 410 -8.57 1.07 -12.83
CA ILE A 410 -8.55 0.26 -14.04
C ILE A 410 -7.41 0.74 -14.95
N PRO A 411 -6.51 -0.15 -15.42
CA PRO A 411 -5.46 0.23 -16.35
C PRO A 411 -6.00 0.92 -17.61
N GLU A 412 -5.28 1.92 -18.10
CA GLU A 412 -5.70 2.75 -19.25
C GLU A 412 -6.05 1.92 -20.51
N GLY A 413 -5.31 0.85 -20.76
CA GLY A 413 -5.59 -0.06 -21.89
C GLY A 413 -6.82 -0.96 -21.72
N LEU A 414 -7.40 -1.05 -20.52
CA LEU A 414 -8.53 -1.95 -20.22
C LEU A 414 -9.82 -1.22 -19.87
N ILE A 415 -9.73 0.03 -19.39
CA ILE A 415 -10.89 0.82 -18.94
C ILE A 415 -11.94 1.00 -20.04
N GLU A 416 -11.53 1.09 -21.30
CA GLU A 416 -12.48 1.18 -22.42
C GLU A 416 -13.32 -0.09 -22.55
N SER A 417 -12.68 -1.25 -22.54
CA SER A 417 -13.38 -2.55 -22.63
C SER A 417 -14.27 -2.79 -21.42
N GLU A 418 -13.82 -2.46 -20.20
CA GLU A 418 -14.59 -2.61 -18.97
C GLU A 418 -15.83 -1.70 -18.96
N LEU A 419 -15.67 -0.41 -19.29
CA LEU A 419 -16.78 0.54 -19.26
C LEU A 419 -17.82 0.28 -20.34
N PHE A 420 -17.37 0.11 -21.59
CA PHE A 420 -18.26 0.08 -22.75
C PHE A 420 -18.63 -1.33 -23.22
N GLY A 421 -17.85 -2.34 -22.84
CA GLY A 421 -17.99 -3.70 -23.34
C GLY A 421 -17.50 -3.86 -24.77
N TYR A 422 -17.48 -5.10 -25.25
CA TYR A 422 -17.08 -5.43 -26.62
C TYR A 422 -17.80 -6.65 -27.15
N GLN A 423 -17.98 -6.74 -28.46
CA GLN A 423 -18.46 -7.95 -29.12
C GLN A 423 -17.31 -8.89 -29.50
N GLU A 424 -17.65 -10.16 -29.72
CA GLU A 424 -16.71 -11.12 -30.27
C GLU A 424 -16.13 -10.61 -31.59
N GLY A 425 -14.80 -10.67 -31.72
CA GLY A 425 -14.08 -10.20 -32.91
C GLY A 425 -13.75 -8.71 -32.93
N ALA A 426 -14.04 -7.96 -31.86
CA ALA A 426 -13.77 -6.52 -31.81
C ALA A 426 -12.27 -6.16 -31.92
N PHE A 427 -11.39 -7.02 -31.43
CA PHE A 427 -9.92 -6.88 -31.52
C PHE A 427 -9.23 -8.24 -31.35
N THR A 428 -7.95 -8.32 -31.70
CA THR A 428 -7.14 -9.54 -31.54
C THR A 428 -7.06 -9.95 -30.06
N GLY A 429 -7.64 -11.10 -29.71
CA GLY A 429 -7.72 -11.57 -28.32
C GLY A 429 -9.06 -11.33 -27.62
N SER A 430 -10.08 -10.80 -28.32
CA SER A 430 -11.44 -10.68 -27.77
C SER A 430 -12.00 -12.05 -27.37
N ARG A 431 -12.61 -12.15 -26.18
CA ARG A 431 -13.27 -13.37 -25.69
C ARG A 431 -14.43 -13.80 -26.61
N LYS A 432 -14.58 -15.11 -26.82
CA LYS A 432 -15.77 -15.70 -27.46
C LYS A 432 -17.04 -15.32 -26.70
N GLY A 433 -18.04 -14.77 -27.38
CA GLY A 433 -19.26 -14.21 -26.79
C GLY A 433 -19.18 -12.74 -26.34
N GLY A 434 -18.02 -12.08 -26.44
CA GLY A 434 -17.85 -10.68 -26.04
C GLY A 434 -17.86 -10.46 -24.51
N MET A 435 -17.99 -9.19 -24.10
CA MET A 435 -18.07 -8.78 -22.71
C MET A 435 -19.06 -7.62 -22.53
N THR A 436 -19.99 -7.77 -21.58
CA THR A 436 -20.95 -6.72 -21.19
C THR A 436 -20.26 -5.64 -20.37
N GLY A 437 -20.27 -4.40 -20.84
CA GLY A 437 -19.66 -3.25 -20.16
C GLY A 437 -20.40 -2.81 -18.91
N ARG A 438 -19.71 -2.10 -18.00
CA ARG A 438 -20.27 -1.55 -16.75
C ARG A 438 -21.46 -0.62 -16.98
N LEU A 439 -21.43 0.17 -18.05
CA LEU A 439 -22.54 1.05 -18.42
C LEU A 439 -23.83 0.25 -18.71
N GLN A 440 -23.71 -0.87 -19.41
CA GLN A 440 -24.83 -1.75 -19.72
C GLN A 440 -25.30 -2.51 -18.48
N GLN A 441 -24.39 -2.92 -17.59
CA GLN A 441 -24.75 -3.54 -16.30
C GLN A 441 -25.52 -2.57 -15.39
N ALA A 442 -25.29 -1.27 -15.54
CA ALA A 442 -25.99 -0.23 -14.77
C ALA A 442 -27.38 0.12 -15.31
N ASN A 443 -27.78 -0.45 -16.46
CA ASN A 443 -29.05 -0.13 -17.11
C ASN A 443 -30.26 -0.39 -16.19
N GLY A 444 -31.19 0.57 -16.12
CA GLY A 444 -32.31 0.61 -15.18
C GLY A 444 -31.92 1.07 -13.76
N GLY A 445 -30.64 1.27 -13.48
CA GLY A 445 -30.08 1.53 -12.16
C GLY A 445 -29.26 2.82 -12.07
N THR A 446 -28.21 2.77 -11.24
CA THR A 446 -27.31 3.89 -10.96
C THR A 446 -25.87 3.50 -11.26
N LEU A 447 -25.20 4.29 -12.09
CA LEU A 447 -23.77 4.24 -12.33
C LEU A 447 -23.05 5.20 -11.38
N PHE A 448 -22.09 4.69 -10.63
CA PHE A 448 -21.17 5.49 -9.83
C PHE A 448 -19.77 5.47 -10.45
N LEU A 449 -19.27 6.64 -10.86
CA LEU A 449 -17.93 6.83 -11.42
C LEU A 449 -17.05 7.51 -10.38
N ASP A 450 -16.22 6.73 -9.68
CA ASP A 450 -15.22 7.28 -8.75
C ASP A 450 -13.95 7.69 -9.49
N GLU A 451 -13.32 8.73 -8.97
CA GLU A 451 -12.15 9.40 -9.55
C GLU A 451 -12.28 9.72 -11.05
N ILE A 452 -13.43 10.28 -11.45
CA ILE A 452 -13.71 10.65 -12.85
C ILE A 452 -12.67 11.62 -13.43
N GLY A 453 -12.02 12.42 -12.59
CA GLY A 453 -10.95 13.35 -13.00
C GLY A 453 -9.67 12.66 -13.48
N ASP A 454 -9.56 11.34 -13.29
CA ASP A 454 -8.45 10.50 -13.74
C ASP A 454 -8.80 9.69 -15.01
N MET A 455 -9.99 9.89 -15.58
CA MET A 455 -10.38 9.24 -16.84
C MET A 455 -9.56 9.78 -18.02
N PRO A 456 -8.96 8.91 -18.86
CA PRO A 456 -8.26 9.31 -20.07
C PRO A 456 -9.12 10.17 -21.01
N LEU A 457 -8.54 11.23 -21.59
CA LEU A 457 -9.24 12.20 -22.46
C LEU A 457 -10.00 11.54 -23.63
N ALA A 458 -9.44 10.48 -24.21
CA ALA A 458 -10.08 9.76 -25.32
C ALA A 458 -11.43 9.13 -24.90
N LEU A 459 -11.52 8.64 -23.67
CA LEU A 459 -12.72 7.98 -23.14
C LEU A 459 -13.77 8.99 -22.67
N GLN A 460 -13.34 10.19 -22.28
CA GLN A 460 -14.26 11.28 -21.91
C GLN A 460 -15.22 11.63 -23.06
N ALA A 461 -14.72 11.64 -24.31
CA ALA A 461 -15.55 11.89 -25.48
C ALA A 461 -16.60 10.79 -25.72
N ARG A 462 -16.24 9.52 -25.49
CA ARG A 462 -17.17 8.39 -25.62
C ARG A 462 -18.21 8.39 -24.50
N LEU A 463 -17.79 8.64 -23.26
CA LEU A 463 -18.69 8.76 -22.13
C LEU A 463 -19.70 9.90 -22.35
N LEU A 464 -19.24 11.05 -22.87
CA LEU A 464 -20.11 12.18 -23.19
C LEU A 464 -21.24 11.77 -24.16
N ARG A 465 -20.91 11.04 -25.24
CA ARG A 465 -21.91 10.55 -26.20
C ARG A 465 -22.94 9.65 -25.53
N VAL A 466 -22.48 8.68 -24.73
CA VAL A 466 -23.37 7.78 -23.98
C VAL A 466 -24.32 8.57 -23.07
N LEU A 467 -23.79 9.58 -22.36
CA LEU A 467 -24.60 10.41 -21.48
C LEU A 467 -25.59 11.30 -22.23
N GLN A 468 -25.24 11.78 -23.43
CA GLN A 468 -26.07 12.65 -24.25
C GLN A 468 -27.16 11.88 -24.99
N GLU A 469 -26.78 10.83 -25.72
CA GLU A 469 -27.64 10.05 -26.60
C GLU A 469 -28.44 8.99 -25.84
N ARG A 470 -28.01 8.65 -24.60
CA ARG A 470 -28.58 7.56 -23.80
C ARG A 470 -28.58 6.23 -24.56
N THR A 471 -27.55 6.02 -25.36
CA THR A 471 -27.27 4.75 -26.04
C THR A 471 -25.81 4.37 -25.82
N ILE A 472 -25.51 3.07 -25.98
CA ILE A 472 -24.15 2.56 -25.94
C ILE A 472 -23.90 1.65 -27.14
N ALA A 473 -22.75 1.85 -27.78
CA ALA A 473 -22.21 0.96 -28.79
C ALA A 473 -20.99 0.23 -28.20
N PRO A 474 -21.10 -1.09 -27.90
CA PRO A 474 -19.94 -1.89 -27.52
C PRO A 474 -18.84 -1.85 -28.59
N LEU A 475 -17.58 -2.07 -28.21
CA LEU A 475 -16.48 -2.12 -29.18
C LEU A 475 -16.74 -3.22 -30.22
N GLY A 476 -16.56 -2.89 -31.50
CA GLY A 476 -16.81 -3.80 -32.61
C GLY A 476 -18.29 -4.08 -32.92
N ALA A 477 -19.23 -3.53 -32.14
CA ALA A 477 -20.66 -3.67 -32.38
C ALA A 477 -21.19 -2.58 -33.31
N GLY A 478 -22.03 -2.95 -34.28
CA GLY A 478 -22.79 -2.00 -35.10
C GLY A 478 -24.14 -1.58 -34.51
N GLN A 479 -24.63 -2.27 -33.47
CA GLN A 479 -25.94 -2.02 -32.88
C GLN A 479 -25.82 -1.21 -31.59
N GLU A 480 -26.54 -0.09 -31.55
CA GLU A 480 -26.70 0.73 -30.35
C GLU A 480 -27.73 0.13 -29.40
N ILE A 481 -27.44 0.19 -28.10
CA ILE A 481 -28.29 -0.31 -27.02
C ILE A 481 -28.76 0.89 -26.19
N ALA A 482 -30.07 1.08 -26.05
CA ALA A 482 -30.63 2.14 -25.22
C ALA A 482 -30.27 1.93 -23.73
N LEU A 483 -29.88 3.01 -23.06
CA LEU A 483 -29.48 3.03 -21.66
C LEU A 483 -30.36 4.00 -20.86
N ASP A 484 -30.93 3.50 -19.77
CA ASP A 484 -31.55 4.29 -18.72
C ASP A 484 -30.71 4.19 -17.44
N ILE A 485 -29.87 5.20 -17.18
CA ILE A 485 -28.96 5.20 -16.02
C ILE A 485 -29.04 6.52 -15.25
N ALA A 486 -28.99 6.43 -13.92
CA ALA A 486 -28.71 7.58 -13.06
C ALA A 486 -27.20 7.66 -12.88
N VAL A 487 -26.64 8.87 -12.87
CA VAL A 487 -25.19 9.05 -12.84
C VAL A 487 -24.79 9.82 -11.60
N ILE A 488 -23.92 9.19 -10.82
CA ILE A 488 -23.23 9.83 -9.70
C ILE A 488 -21.73 9.76 -10.03
N CYS A 489 -21.03 10.88 -9.95
CA CYS A 489 -19.59 10.94 -10.18
C CYS A 489 -18.88 11.47 -8.93
N ALA A 490 -17.64 11.06 -8.72
CA ALA A 490 -16.80 11.55 -7.64
C ALA A 490 -15.40 11.89 -8.13
N SER A 491 -14.79 12.92 -7.53
CA SER A 491 -13.41 13.34 -7.83
C SER A 491 -12.75 13.97 -6.62
N HIS A 492 -11.49 13.61 -6.33
CA HIS A 492 -10.63 14.36 -5.41
C HIS A 492 -10.01 15.62 -6.03
N ARG A 493 -10.03 15.71 -7.36
CA ARG A 493 -9.40 16.80 -8.13
C ARG A 493 -10.42 17.88 -8.47
N ASP A 494 -9.97 19.14 -8.55
CA ASP A 494 -10.82 20.22 -9.05
C ASP A 494 -11.00 20.09 -10.57
N LEU A 495 -12.19 19.64 -10.96
CA LEU A 495 -12.52 19.44 -12.37
C LEU A 495 -12.52 20.74 -13.18
N LYS A 496 -12.80 21.91 -12.57
CA LYS A 496 -12.73 23.19 -13.29
C LYS A 496 -11.29 23.54 -13.65
N GLN A 497 -10.37 23.33 -12.70
CA GLN A 497 -8.95 23.52 -12.94
C GLN A 497 -8.45 22.55 -14.02
N ARG A 498 -8.88 21.29 -13.97
CA ARG A 498 -8.56 20.27 -14.98
C ARG A 498 -9.02 20.64 -16.39
N VAL A 499 -10.18 21.28 -16.50
CA VAL A 499 -10.68 21.82 -17.78
C VAL A 499 -9.76 22.94 -18.27
N ALA A 500 -9.37 23.87 -17.40
CA ALA A 500 -8.44 24.94 -17.76
C ALA A 500 -7.06 24.43 -18.18
N GLU A 501 -6.60 23.31 -17.60
CA GLU A 501 -5.35 22.62 -17.95
C GLU A 501 -5.46 21.74 -19.21
N GLY A 502 -6.65 21.61 -19.81
CA GLY A 502 -6.89 20.76 -20.99
C GLY A 502 -6.86 19.25 -20.70
N LEU A 503 -6.84 18.85 -19.43
CA LEU A 503 -6.82 17.45 -18.98
C LEU A 503 -8.21 16.86 -18.77
N PHE A 504 -9.25 17.68 -18.81
CA PHE A 504 -10.64 17.26 -18.77
C PHE A 504 -11.47 18.07 -19.75
N ARG A 505 -12.40 17.43 -20.45
CA ARG A 505 -13.20 18.12 -21.46
C ARG A 505 -14.27 18.99 -20.81
N GLU A 506 -14.39 20.22 -21.30
CA GLU A 506 -15.36 21.20 -20.82
C GLU A 506 -16.82 20.72 -21.02
N ASP A 507 -17.12 20.12 -22.18
CA ASP A 507 -18.45 19.59 -22.51
C ASP A 507 -18.91 18.47 -21.56
N LEU A 508 -18.02 17.54 -21.24
CA LEU A 508 -18.27 16.49 -20.25
C LEU A 508 -18.43 17.06 -18.84
N TYR A 509 -17.62 18.06 -18.47
CA TYR A 509 -17.74 18.71 -17.17
C TYR A 509 -19.15 19.30 -16.97
N TYR A 510 -19.65 20.06 -17.93
CA TYR A 510 -21.00 20.63 -17.83
C TYR A 510 -22.10 19.56 -17.87
N ARG A 511 -21.89 18.43 -18.57
CA ARG A 511 -22.86 17.32 -18.56
C ARG A 511 -22.92 16.61 -17.21
N LEU A 512 -21.78 16.45 -16.52
CA LEU A 512 -21.68 15.77 -15.23
C LEU A 512 -22.00 16.68 -14.03
N ASN A 513 -21.74 17.98 -14.16
CA ASN A 513 -21.94 18.96 -13.09
C ASN A 513 -23.39 19.46 -13.01
N GLY A 514 -24.34 18.54 -12.85
CA GLY A 514 -25.75 18.89 -12.61
C GLY A 514 -25.94 19.50 -11.21
N VAL A 515 -25.68 18.71 -10.17
CA VAL A 515 -25.57 19.19 -8.79
C VAL A 515 -24.22 18.78 -8.20
N CYS A 516 -23.44 19.76 -7.72
CA CYS A 516 -22.17 19.51 -7.06
C CYS A 516 -22.37 19.47 -5.53
N ILE A 517 -22.04 18.33 -4.92
CA ILE A 517 -21.91 18.17 -3.47
C ILE A 517 -20.43 18.29 -3.12
N ARG A 518 -20.07 19.26 -2.30
CA ARG A 518 -18.69 19.43 -1.82
C ARG A 518 -18.57 18.84 -0.42
N LEU A 519 -17.77 17.80 -0.27
CA LEU A 519 -17.41 17.24 1.02
C LEU A 519 -16.25 18.04 1.60
N PRO A 520 -16.44 18.71 2.76
CA PRO A 520 -15.34 19.36 3.44
C PRO A 520 -14.33 18.31 3.92
N ALA A 521 -13.04 18.66 3.88
CA ALA A 521 -12.03 17.89 4.61
C ALA A 521 -12.43 17.78 6.09
N PHE A 522 -12.11 16.66 6.73
CA PHE A 522 -12.55 16.39 8.10
C PHE A 522 -12.09 17.48 9.07
N ARG A 523 -10.87 17.99 8.89
CA ARG A 523 -10.31 19.12 9.66
C ARG A 523 -11.14 20.41 9.64
N ASN A 524 -11.90 20.64 8.56
CA ASN A 524 -12.71 21.85 8.34
C ASN A 524 -14.17 21.71 8.79
N ARG A 525 -14.58 20.53 9.29
CA ARG A 525 -15.96 20.31 9.74
C ARG A 525 -16.22 21.02 11.08
N ALA A 526 -17.40 21.62 11.22
CA ALA A 526 -17.83 22.22 12.48
C ALA A 526 -18.27 21.16 13.51
N ASP A 527 -18.73 20.00 13.04
CA ASP A 527 -19.30 18.93 13.85
C ASP A 527 -18.29 17.83 14.26
N LYS A 528 -16.98 18.09 14.20
CA LYS A 528 -15.93 17.09 14.49
C LYS A 528 -16.14 16.34 15.81
N ALA A 529 -16.45 17.05 16.90
CA ALA A 529 -16.59 16.44 18.22
C ALA A 529 -17.80 15.51 18.32
N SER A 530 -18.96 15.92 17.80
CA SER A 530 -20.15 15.08 17.76
C SER A 530 -20.00 13.93 16.76
N PHE A 531 -19.34 14.18 15.63
CA PHE A 531 -19.00 13.15 14.64
C PHE A 531 -18.10 12.07 15.24
N ILE A 532 -16.98 12.41 15.88
CA ILE A 532 -16.05 11.43 16.47
C ILE A 532 -16.78 10.54 17.49
N ARG A 533 -17.59 11.14 18.38
CA ARG A 533 -18.33 10.38 19.39
C ARG A 533 -19.39 9.47 18.76
N GLY A 534 -20.15 9.96 17.79
CA GLY A 534 -21.14 9.14 17.07
C GLY A 534 -20.49 8.02 16.27
N PHE A 535 -19.38 8.32 15.61
CA PHE A 535 -18.61 7.37 14.81
C PHE A 535 -17.97 6.29 15.68
N LEU A 536 -17.45 6.64 16.86
CA LEU A 536 -16.96 5.68 17.85
C LEU A 536 -18.07 4.70 18.26
N ARG A 537 -19.27 5.18 18.57
CA ARG A 537 -20.42 4.33 18.89
C ARG A 537 -20.81 3.39 17.73
N GLN A 538 -20.72 3.85 16.48
CA GLN A 538 -20.98 3.01 15.31
C GLN A 538 -19.89 1.94 15.09
N LEU A 539 -18.67 2.19 15.56
CA LEU A 539 -17.55 1.25 15.46
C LEU A 539 -17.56 0.19 16.55
N THR A 540 -18.25 0.42 17.68
CA THR A 540 -18.41 -0.52 18.80
C THR A 540 -19.69 -1.37 18.63
N PRO A 541 -19.61 -2.62 18.16
CA PRO A 541 -20.81 -3.40 17.79
C PRO A 541 -21.51 -4.09 18.97
N ASP A 542 -20.87 -4.14 20.15
CA ASP A 542 -21.27 -5.05 21.25
C ASP A 542 -22.03 -4.36 22.39
N GLY A 543 -22.54 -3.14 22.17
CA GLY A 543 -23.32 -2.39 23.17
C GLY A 543 -22.50 -1.87 24.36
N GLN A 544 -21.18 -2.00 24.33
CA GLN A 544 -20.27 -1.36 25.28
C GLN A 544 -20.26 0.16 25.03
N ASP A 545 -20.49 0.94 26.08
CA ASP A 545 -20.43 2.41 26.00
C ASP A 545 -18.97 2.86 26.17
N ILE A 546 -18.24 2.87 25.06
CA ILE A 546 -16.83 3.30 25.01
C ILE A 546 -16.79 4.82 24.81
N SER A 547 -16.07 5.50 25.69
CA SER A 547 -15.84 6.95 25.62
C SER A 547 -14.38 7.26 25.29
N LEU A 548 -14.11 8.49 24.85
CA LEU A 548 -12.74 9.01 24.68
C LEU A 548 -12.40 9.85 25.91
N ASP A 549 -11.17 9.69 26.40
CA ASP A 549 -10.60 10.60 27.37
C ASP A 549 -10.69 12.06 26.86
N PRO A 550 -11.08 13.04 27.71
CA PRO A 550 -11.26 14.42 27.27
C PRO A 550 -10.01 15.07 26.67
N GLU A 551 -8.82 14.76 27.20
CA GLU A 551 -7.55 15.31 26.70
C GLU A 551 -7.24 14.71 25.33
N LEU A 552 -7.44 13.39 25.18
CA LEU A 552 -7.29 12.74 23.89
C LEU A 552 -8.27 13.30 22.85
N LEU A 553 -9.54 13.49 23.21
CA LEU A 553 -10.52 14.07 22.29
C LEU A 553 -10.09 15.47 21.83
N HIS A 554 -9.54 16.29 22.73
CA HIS A 554 -9.02 17.61 22.38
C HIS A 554 -7.88 17.52 21.36
N GLN A 555 -6.93 16.60 21.55
CA GLN A 555 -5.85 16.34 20.59
C GLN A 555 -6.38 15.88 19.23
N LEU A 556 -7.35 14.98 19.21
CA LEU A 556 -8.00 14.50 17.97
C LEU A 556 -8.76 15.63 17.24
N LEU A 557 -9.31 16.62 17.95
CA LEU A 557 -9.99 17.76 17.33
C LEU A 557 -9.04 18.74 16.62
N ILE A 558 -7.83 18.89 17.16
CA ILE A 558 -6.78 19.77 16.62
C ILE A 558 -6.04 19.10 15.47
N TYR A 559 -5.89 17.78 15.51
CA TYR A 559 -5.13 17.03 14.52
C TYR A 559 -5.66 17.27 13.07
N PRO A 560 -4.78 17.42 12.07
CA PRO A 560 -5.16 17.84 10.71
C PRO A 560 -5.81 16.76 9.85
N TRP A 561 -5.75 15.48 10.26
CA TRP A 561 -6.37 14.35 9.56
C TRP A 561 -6.03 14.30 8.06
N PRO A 562 -4.74 14.12 7.67
CA PRO A 562 -4.34 14.02 6.27
C PRO A 562 -5.05 12.89 5.50
N GLY A 563 -5.44 11.80 6.18
CA GLY A 563 -6.25 10.73 5.59
C GLY A 563 -7.76 10.87 5.81
N ASN A 564 -8.22 12.04 6.26
CA ASN A 564 -9.62 12.37 6.54
C ASN A 564 -10.32 11.30 7.42
N ILE A 565 -11.58 10.98 7.13
CA ILE A 565 -12.41 10.05 7.92
C ILE A 565 -11.83 8.62 7.87
N ARG A 566 -11.15 8.23 6.78
CA ARG A 566 -10.51 6.91 6.68
C ARG A 566 -9.39 6.72 7.71
N GLN A 567 -8.58 7.77 7.94
CA GLN A 567 -7.56 7.74 8.98
C GLN A 567 -8.21 7.71 10.36
N LEU A 568 -9.21 8.55 10.62
CA LEU A 568 -9.96 8.54 11.88
C LEU A 568 -10.56 7.16 12.20
N GLU A 569 -11.19 6.51 11.21
CA GLU A 569 -11.72 5.16 11.37
C GLU A 569 -10.64 4.17 11.79
N THR A 570 -9.49 4.22 11.13
CA THR A 570 -8.36 3.33 11.43
C THR A 570 -7.85 3.59 12.86
N THR A 571 -7.67 4.86 13.22
CA THR A 571 -7.22 5.27 14.56
C THR A 571 -8.17 4.80 15.65
N LEU A 572 -9.48 5.01 15.49
CA LEU A 572 -10.48 4.60 16.50
C LEU A 572 -10.60 3.06 16.58
N ARG A 573 -10.54 2.35 15.45
CA ARG A 573 -10.56 0.88 15.45
C ARG A 573 -9.34 0.27 16.14
N VAL A 574 -8.17 0.85 15.89
CA VAL A 574 -6.93 0.48 16.60
C VAL A 574 -7.11 0.72 18.10
N ALA A 575 -7.60 1.90 18.48
CA ALA A 575 -7.84 2.23 19.88
C ALA A 575 -8.78 1.22 20.57
N ILE A 576 -9.91 0.89 19.95
CA ILE A 576 -10.85 -0.13 20.47
C ILE A 576 -10.16 -1.50 20.60
N ALA A 577 -9.30 -1.87 19.65
CA ALA A 577 -8.66 -3.19 19.64
C ALA A 577 -7.58 -3.37 20.73
N PHE A 578 -7.01 -2.26 21.24
CA PHE A 578 -6.01 -2.27 22.31
C PHE A 578 -6.62 -2.08 23.71
N MET A 579 -7.93 -1.88 23.83
CA MET A 579 -8.61 -1.82 25.12
C MET A 579 -8.67 -3.19 25.78
N GLU A 580 -8.44 -3.22 27.09
CA GLU A 580 -8.69 -4.38 27.92
C GLU A 580 -10.22 -4.57 28.15
N PRO A 581 -10.69 -5.80 28.43
CA PRO A 581 -12.11 -6.11 28.51
C PRO A 581 -12.91 -5.32 29.58
N ASP A 582 -12.24 -4.77 30.58
CA ASP A 582 -12.81 -3.97 31.67
C ASP A 582 -12.72 -2.45 31.45
N GLU A 583 -12.06 -2.01 30.40
CA GLU A 583 -11.92 -0.59 30.09
C GLU A 583 -13.13 -0.04 29.32
N SER A 584 -13.56 1.16 29.70
CA SER A 584 -14.66 1.89 29.04
C SER A 584 -14.23 3.24 28.45
N THR A 585 -12.94 3.57 28.56
CA THR A 585 -12.40 4.87 28.17
C THR A 585 -11.11 4.70 27.39
N ILE A 586 -11.12 5.16 26.13
CA ILE A 586 -9.93 5.23 25.30
C ILE A 586 -9.07 6.42 25.74
N THR A 587 -7.90 6.11 26.31
CA THR A 587 -6.79 7.03 26.59
C THR A 587 -5.71 6.96 25.50
N THR A 588 -4.67 7.78 25.62
CA THR A 588 -3.49 7.74 24.73
C THR A 588 -2.76 6.40 24.72
N GLU A 589 -2.88 5.59 25.78
CA GLU A 589 -2.21 4.28 25.88
C GLU A 589 -2.74 3.24 24.89
N HIS A 590 -3.94 3.46 24.33
CA HIS A 590 -4.56 2.58 23.34
C HIS A 590 -4.19 2.93 21.90
N LEU A 591 -3.47 4.03 21.68
CA LEU A 591 -3.05 4.47 20.35
C LEU A 591 -1.70 3.86 20.00
N SER A 592 -1.47 3.61 18.70
CA SER A 592 -0.17 3.17 18.22
C SER A 592 0.91 4.24 18.43
N ASP A 593 2.12 3.81 18.80
CA ASP A 593 3.29 4.70 18.98
C ASP A 593 3.54 5.61 17.77
N ASP A 594 3.39 5.10 16.53
CA ASP A 594 3.52 5.89 15.30
C ASP A 594 2.57 7.11 15.26
N PHE A 595 1.34 6.94 15.75
CA PHE A 595 0.32 8.00 15.78
C PHE A 595 0.54 8.95 16.96
N LEU A 596 1.01 8.44 18.10
CA LEU A 596 1.39 9.26 19.26
C LEU A 596 2.59 10.16 18.94
N ASP A 597 3.59 9.66 18.22
CA ASP A 597 4.73 10.44 17.73
C ASP A 597 4.28 11.52 16.74
N GLU A 598 3.29 11.21 15.89
CA GLU A 598 2.70 12.20 14.98
C GLU A 598 1.90 13.29 15.72
N LEU A 599 1.14 12.91 16.76
CA LEU A 599 0.43 13.85 17.64
C LEU A 599 1.42 14.76 18.38
N SER A 600 2.51 14.19 18.90
CA SER A 600 3.52 14.86 19.74
C SER A 600 4.46 15.77 18.94
N SER A 601 4.88 15.35 17.75
CA SER A 601 5.76 16.14 16.87
C SER A 601 5.10 17.42 16.37
N ARG A 602 3.77 17.49 16.36
CA ARG A 602 3.00 18.65 15.90
C ARG A 602 2.55 19.57 17.03
N THR A 603 2.28 19.07 18.23
CA THR A 603 2.05 19.91 19.43
C THR A 603 3.30 20.68 19.83
N ALA A 604 4.50 20.10 19.65
CA ALA A 604 5.78 20.80 19.83
C ALA A 604 6.04 21.91 18.78
N GLY A 605 5.33 21.89 17.64
CA GLY A 605 5.40 22.92 16.60
C GLY A 605 4.50 24.13 16.85
N THR A 606 3.44 23.98 17.64
CA THR A 606 2.50 25.06 17.98
C THR A 606 2.94 25.89 19.19
N ASP A 607 3.77 25.36 20.08
CA ASP A 607 4.31 26.10 21.24
C ASP A 607 5.48 27.04 20.92
N LYS A 608 5.96 27.08 19.67
CA LYS A 608 6.92 28.09 19.21
C LYS A 608 6.28 29.38 18.70
N SER A 609 4.97 29.42 18.46
CA SER A 609 4.27 30.61 17.95
C SER A 609 3.53 31.42 19.04
N SER A 610 3.57 30.98 20.30
CA SER A 610 2.96 31.65 21.46
C SER A 610 4.00 32.39 22.33
N SER A 611 5.29 32.24 22.05
CA SER A 611 6.40 32.97 22.69
C SER A 611 6.91 34.18 21.89
N GLU A 612 6.33 34.49 20.72
CA GLU A 612 6.69 35.69 19.92
C GLU A 612 5.74 36.89 20.12
N THR A 613 4.65 36.73 20.88
CA THR A 613 3.70 37.83 21.15
C THR A 613 3.96 38.57 22.47
N ALA A 614 5.01 38.20 23.21
CA ALA A 614 5.45 38.88 24.44
C ALA A 614 6.66 39.81 24.23
N VAL A 615 6.96 40.21 22.98
CA VAL A 615 8.06 41.15 22.65
C VAL A 615 7.54 42.55 22.27
N VAL A 616 6.21 42.76 22.20
CA VAL A 616 5.62 44.09 21.97
C VAL A 616 5.29 44.76 23.31
N GLN A 617 6.25 44.83 24.25
CA GLN A 617 6.13 45.77 25.38
C GLN A 617 7.43 46.06 26.15
N TYR A 618 8.59 46.11 25.48
CA TYR A 618 9.79 46.75 26.05
C TYR A 618 10.61 47.38 24.91
N ALA A 619 10.02 48.33 24.19
CA ALA A 619 10.72 49.16 23.21
C ALA A 619 10.61 50.66 23.53
N ASP A 620 10.40 50.99 24.80
CA ASP A 620 10.64 52.33 25.33
C ASP A 620 11.51 52.17 26.58
N ILE A 621 12.51 53.04 26.70
CA ILE A 621 13.60 53.04 27.69
C ILE A 621 14.80 52.19 27.26
N THR A 622 15.52 52.65 26.24
CA THR A 622 17.01 52.70 26.22
C THR A 622 17.48 53.48 24.98
N GLN A 623 17.05 54.74 24.86
CA GLN A 623 17.92 55.75 24.27
C GLN A 623 18.79 56.32 25.38
N THR A 624 19.91 55.67 25.68
CA THR A 624 21.16 56.28 26.16
C THR A 624 22.15 55.19 26.58
N THR A 625 23.41 55.38 26.20
CA THR A 625 24.60 54.57 26.47
C THR A 625 24.81 53.38 25.51
N GLY A 626 25.58 53.63 24.46
CA GLY A 626 26.07 52.60 23.57
C GLY A 626 27.13 51.73 24.25
N LEU A 627 26.88 50.42 24.32
CA LEU A 627 27.87 49.35 24.47
C LEU A 627 27.39 48.13 23.66
N SER A 628 28.33 47.47 22.97
CA SER A 628 28.11 46.49 21.90
C SER A 628 27.40 45.20 22.35
N SER A 629 26.39 44.78 21.58
CA SER A 629 25.51 43.61 21.77
C SER A 629 26.18 42.22 21.74
N LYS A 630 27.45 42.09 21.37
CA LYS A 630 28.12 40.77 21.24
C LYS A 630 28.59 40.12 22.55
N ALA A 631 28.61 40.86 23.66
CA ALA A 631 29.03 40.33 24.96
C ALA A 631 27.88 39.64 25.72
N ALA A 632 26.67 40.19 25.62
CA ALA A 632 25.49 39.67 26.31
C ALA A 632 24.98 38.34 25.72
N GLU A 633 25.08 38.14 24.40
CA GLU A 633 24.72 36.88 23.74
C GLU A 633 25.60 35.69 24.17
N LYS A 634 26.90 35.94 24.40
CA LYS A 634 27.85 34.90 24.86
C LYS A 634 27.65 34.50 26.32
N GLU A 635 27.20 35.41 27.19
CA GLU A 635 26.86 35.08 28.57
C GLU A 635 25.56 34.28 28.66
N TYR A 636 24.56 34.57 27.81
CA TYR A 636 23.30 33.84 27.77
C TYR A 636 23.48 32.37 27.28
N GLU A 637 24.32 32.14 26.27
CA GLU A 637 24.69 30.79 25.81
C GLU A 637 25.54 30.01 26.82
N ARG A 638 26.26 30.70 27.70
CA ARG A 638 27.06 30.08 28.77
C ARG A 638 26.21 29.74 29.99
N ALA A 639 25.27 30.61 30.36
CA ALA A 639 24.29 30.37 31.41
C ALA A 639 23.29 29.26 31.05
N SER A 640 22.83 29.20 29.79
CA SER A 640 21.92 28.16 29.31
C SER A 640 22.55 26.76 29.29
N ARG A 641 23.85 26.67 28.98
CA ARG A 641 24.60 25.40 29.05
C ARG A 641 24.84 24.93 30.49
N TYR A 642 25.05 25.84 31.43
CA TYR A 642 25.17 25.52 32.86
C TYR A 642 23.84 25.02 33.45
N HIS A 643 22.72 25.64 33.09
CA HIS A 643 21.40 25.24 33.59
C HIS A 643 20.98 23.85 33.08
N GLN A 644 21.38 23.50 31.85
CA GLN A 644 21.06 22.20 31.24
C GLN A 644 21.95 21.05 31.76
N SER A 645 23.15 21.34 32.28
CA SER A 645 23.98 20.35 32.97
C SER A 645 23.51 20.06 34.40
N ASP A 646 23.04 21.08 35.13
CA ASP A 646 22.53 20.90 36.50
C ASP A 646 21.22 20.10 36.55
N LEU A 647 20.31 20.31 35.59
CA LEU A 647 19.07 19.53 35.48
C LEU A 647 19.31 18.05 35.12
N LYS A 648 20.33 17.76 34.30
CA LYS A 648 20.72 16.37 33.97
C LYS A 648 21.37 15.65 35.15
N ALA A 649 22.22 16.34 35.90
CA ALA A 649 22.82 15.79 37.12
C ALA A 649 21.79 15.52 38.22
N GLY A 650 20.78 16.40 38.37
CA GLY A 650 19.66 16.19 39.28
C GLY A 650 18.77 15.01 38.88
N GLU A 651 18.47 14.87 37.58
CA GLU A 651 17.66 13.76 37.05
C GLU A 651 18.35 12.39 37.22
N GLU A 652 19.65 12.30 36.92
CA GLU A 652 20.43 11.08 37.15
C GLU A 652 20.42 10.67 38.63
N GLY A 653 20.61 11.63 39.53
CA GLY A 653 20.61 11.40 40.98
C GLY A 653 19.29 10.81 41.50
N VAL A 654 18.15 11.37 41.05
CA VAL A 654 16.81 10.91 41.43
C VAL A 654 16.54 9.49 40.91
N ILE A 655 16.95 9.19 39.68
CA ILE A 655 16.80 7.86 39.08
C ILE A 655 17.67 6.82 39.82
N ARG A 656 18.91 7.17 40.13
CA ARG A 656 19.83 6.30 40.88
C ARG A 656 19.31 6.02 42.29
N GLN A 657 18.75 7.03 42.96
CA GLN A 657 18.16 6.88 44.29
C GLN A 657 16.90 6.00 44.27
N ALA A 658 16.03 6.14 43.26
CA ALA A 658 14.85 5.30 43.10
C ALA A 658 15.20 3.83 42.75
N LEU A 659 16.30 3.59 42.03
CA LEU A 659 16.81 2.25 41.76
C LEU A 659 17.41 1.60 43.02
N MET A 660 18.16 2.35 43.82
CA MET A 660 18.71 1.86 45.10
C MET A 660 17.62 1.58 46.14
N HIS A 661 16.63 2.47 46.27
CA HIS A 661 15.55 2.33 47.25
C HIS A 661 14.66 1.11 46.99
N HIS A 662 14.54 0.68 45.73
CA HIS A 662 13.74 -0.46 45.32
C HIS A 662 14.59 -1.68 44.90
N GLU A 663 15.86 -1.75 45.34
CA GLU A 663 16.78 -2.88 45.12
C GLU A 663 16.87 -3.34 43.65
N GLY A 664 16.83 -2.39 42.71
CA GLY A 664 16.88 -2.67 41.27
C GLY A 664 15.57 -3.15 40.64
N ASN A 665 14.45 -3.14 41.38
CA ASN A 665 13.14 -3.47 40.81
C ASN A 665 12.62 -2.33 39.90
N ILE A 666 12.88 -2.47 38.61
CA ILE A 666 12.53 -1.50 37.56
C ILE A 666 11.03 -1.15 37.55
N SER A 667 10.14 -2.07 37.93
CA SER A 667 8.69 -1.79 37.99
C SER A 667 8.30 -0.89 39.16
N ALA A 668 8.96 -1.07 40.30
CA ALA A 668 8.70 -0.27 41.49
C ALA A 668 9.34 1.11 41.34
N SER A 669 10.59 1.17 40.85
CA SER A 669 11.29 2.43 40.58
C SER A 669 10.60 3.28 39.51
N ALA A 670 10.04 2.68 38.46
CA ALA A 670 9.30 3.43 37.43
C ALA A 670 8.01 4.05 38.01
N ARG A 671 7.27 3.29 38.83
CA ARG A 671 6.06 3.77 39.51
C ARG A 671 6.34 4.87 40.54
N SER A 672 7.41 4.77 41.32
CA SER A 672 7.79 5.81 42.30
C SER A 672 8.23 7.11 41.63
N LEU A 673 8.74 7.03 40.39
CA LEU A 673 9.18 8.16 39.57
C LEU A 673 8.06 8.73 38.68
N GLY A 674 6.87 8.11 38.64
CA GLY A 674 5.76 8.55 37.78
C GLY A 674 6.03 8.40 36.28
N ILE A 675 6.92 7.48 35.87
CA ILE A 675 7.31 7.25 34.47
C ILE A 675 7.10 5.79 34.06
N SER A 676 6.98 5.52 32.76
CA SER A 676 6.85 4.15 32.25
C SER A 676 8.16 3.35 32.41
N ARG A 677 8.07 2.02 32.49
CA ARG A 677 9.24 1.11 32.55
C ARG A 677 10.21 1.34 31.38
N ALA A 678 9.70 1.55 30.17
CA ALA A 678 10.51 1.82 28.99
C ALA A 678 11.23 3.18 29.08
N THR A 679 10.61 4.20 29.69
CA THR A 679 11.24 5.50 29.95
C THR A 679 12.37 5.38 30.96
N LEU A 680 12.17 4.60 32.02
CA LEU A 680 13.22 4.30 32.98
C LEU A 680 14.38 3.54 32.32
N TYR A 681 14.10 2.52 31.49
CA TYR A 681 15.15 1.82 30.72
C TYR A 681 15.92 2.74 29.76
N ARG A 682 15.21 3.65 29.07
CA ARG A 682 15.84 4.63 28.17
C ARG A 682 16.74 5.60 28.95
N LYS A 683 16.29 6.10 30.10
CA LYS A 683 17.11 6.98 30.95
C LYS A 683 18.27 6.24 31.63
N MET A 684 18.07 4.98 32.01
CA MET A 684 19.16 4.13 32.50
C MET A 684 20.22 3.87 31.42
N ARG A 685 19.83 3.71 30.15
CA ARG A 685 20.79 3.65 29.03
C ARG A 685 21.46 5.00 28.76
N GLN A 686 20.72 6.09 28.89
CA GLN A 686 21.23 7.45 28.67
C GLN A 686 22.26 7.87 29.73
N TYR A 687 22.10 7.42 30.97
CA TYR A 687 22.98 7.73 32.11
C TYR A 687 23.90 6.57 32.50
N ASP A 688 23.98 5.53 31.68
CA ASP A 688 24.83 4.34 31.87
C ASP A 688 24.63 3.61 33.22
N LEU A 689 23.40 3.63 33.74
CA LEU A 689 22.99 3.00 35.00
C LEU A 689 22.62 1.50 34.84
N MET A 690 23.00 0.86 33.73
CA MET A 690 22.63 -0.52 33.40
C MET A 690 23.54 -1.58 34.05
N ARG A 691 24.57 -1.19 34.81
CA ARG A 691 25.43 -2.09 35.62
C ARG A 691 26.03 -1.39 36.84
N SER A 692 25.46 -1.65 38.01
CA SER A 692 26.13 -1.66 39.32
C SER A 692 25.32 -2.46 40.31
#